data_AF-A0A523PQT7-F1
#
_entry.id   AF-A0A523PQT7-F1
#
_cell.length_a   1.000
_cell.length_b   1.000
_cell.length_c   1.000
_cell.angle_alpha   90.00
_cell.angle_beta   90.00
_cell.angle_gamma   90.00
#
_symmetry.space_group_name_H-M   'P 1'
#
loop_
_entity.id
_entity.type
_entity.pdbx_description
1 polymer ?
#
loop_
_entity_poly.entity_id
_entity_poly.type
_entity_poly.pdbx_seq_one_letter_code
_entity_poly.pdbx_strand_id
1 'polypeptide(L)'
;MRFEEDGFELGERRYATVGGAVAATFADPDRACLPVTVVLASDAEALDDLLARFRPAWKPHVQAWQWGTLVFAAPLTSRGVPVGAGARAEPDWVALSREYRKVEAEGLAAFASQDVPESRVLDYLASSARARDRVALWAPAAADSRLSLFLVARIDALDGPHDALAHGDPVRGTVTALLADGMPDDAGQALARIVCRRTLGPPAEEWLLDGAAVDAADAWWGVPLGEWCAWLMLGESTPQLAELLDPSAAERISPHVLLPMRGLLFRSLREGPGRDAAWLARLWRGEERLEADLELERAFKDYARNVLDAHGADALTRREGRSADSRPLRGATLAHRLGDHGRSFGSRYCAESLDMLAGLGANAVSIRSFLALGPAAEGGPAIARRRMLRTMEGDVAIAMTAALARDRGLAVMLRANVLASPSGPLLASTVLTDADAWRGFFAEFERAIEHYALLAELAGCEILCLGAGLAEATWIRPGAADEEPLDEAETALRRAKSDGWARIIRRARQAFGGALTYGALGAHEVLRTDFWERLDFVGIDLYPRLEDNTRGGPLADRRAVASIAGALAQARERARELGLDLAVTEVGFRSTARAWKGAIDGGGALDLARQAGLYRQFARALELVAGAGGELPAVFLGPWDTDPDAGGSLDRGWSPRNKPAQAVFAEMMGGR
;
A
#
# COMPACT_ATOMS: atom_id res chain seq x y z
N MET A 1 1.07 -19.85 35.88
CA MET A 1 2.44 -19.56 35.43
C MET A 1 3.36 -19.69 36.63
N ARG A 2 4.51 -20.35 36.50
CA ARG A 2 5.55 -20.40 37.55
C ARG A 2 6.80 -19.74 37.02
N PHE A 3 7.56 -19.08 37.89
CA PHE A 3 8.79 -18.39 37.53
C PHE A 3 9.98 -19.10 38.16
N GLU A 4 11.07 -19.20 37.42
CA GLU A 4 12.34 -19.76 37.84
C GLU A 4 13.47 -18.79 37.49
N GLU A 5 14.65 -18.96 38.08
CA GLU A 5 15.79 -18.05 37.84
C GLU A 5 16.19 -17.93 36.37
N ASP A 6 15.94 -18.97 35.56
CA ASP A 6 16.32 -19.05 34.15
C ASP A 6 15.12 -18.99 33.17
N GLY A 7 13.91 -18.60 33.63
CA GLY A 7 12.75 -18.43 32.74
C GLY A 7 11.37 -18.63 33.41
N PHE A 8 10.39 -19.13 32.65
CA PHE A 8 9.03 -19.30 33.16
C PHE A 8 8.33 -20.57 32.65
N GLU A 9 7.36 -21.07 33.41
CA GLU A 9 6.50 -22.19 33.03
C GLU A 9 5.06 -21.73 32.81
N LEU A 10 4.46 -22.12 31.68
CA LEU A 10 3.05 -21.89 31.37
C LEU A 10 2.33 -23.23 31.17
N GLY A 11 1.57 -23.65 32.19
CA GLY A 11 0.95 -24.98 32.21
C GLY A 11 2.01 -26.05 32.51
N GLU A 12 2.09 -27.08 31.67
CA GLU A 12 3.11 -28.15 31.74
C GLU A 12 4.38 -27.82 30.94
N ARG A 13 4.50 -26.61 30.40
CA ARG A 13 5.59 -26.21 29.49
C ARG A 13 6.55 -25.25 30.16
N ARG A 14 7.84 -25.44 29.90
CA ARG A 14 8.94 -24.63 30.43
C ARG A 14 9.61 -23.83 29.32
N TYR A 15 9.74 -22.52 29.53
CA TYR A 15 10.34 -21.54 28.64
C TYR A 15 11.60 -20.99 29.34
N ALA A 16 12.60 -21.85 29.50
CA ALA A 16 13.81 -21.61 30.30
C ALA A 16 15.06 -21.33 29.45
N THR A 17 14.93 -20.61 28.33
CA THR A 17 16.03 -20.33 27.40
C THR A 17 15.97 -18.90 26.87
N VAL A 18 17.11 -18.36 26.40
CA VAL A 18 17.24 -17.06 25.72
C VAL A 18 16.23 -16.96 24.56
N GLY A 19 15.58 -15.81 24.40
CA GLY A 19 14.58 -15.57 23.36
C GLY A 19 13.13 -15.96 23.73
N GLY A 20 12.86 -16.36 24.97
CA GLY A 20 11.53 -16.74 25.43
C GLY A 20 10.74 -15.52 25.90
N ALA A 21 9.49 -15.37 25.44
CA ALA A 21 8.64 -14.25 25.85
C ALA A 21 7.17 -14.66 26.02
N VAL A 22 6.43 -13.97 26.88
CA VAL A 22 5.01 -14.21 27.14
C VAL A 22 4.28 -12.90 27.37
N ALA A 23 3.07 -12.82 26.83
CA ALA A 23 2.17 -11.71 27.00
C ALA A 23 0.81 -12.27 27.41
N ALA A 24 0.35 -11.84 28.57
CA ALA A 24 -0.94 -12.23 29.11
C ALA A 24 -1.80 -10.99 29.31
N THR A 25 -2.92 -10.93 28.60
CA THR A 25 -3.92 -9.88 28.72
C THR A 25 -5.03 -10.34 29.66
N PHE A 26 -5.45 -9.44 30.55
CA PHE A 26 -6.50 -9.62 31.55
C PHE A 26 -7.47 -8.44 31.52
N ALA A 27 -8.61 -8.57 32.19
CA ALA A 27 -9.44 -7.40 32.51
C ALA A 27 -8.76 -6.60 33.62
N ASP A 28 -8.73 -5.28 33.47
CA ASP A 28 -8.24 -4.35 34.48
C ASP A 28 -9.13 -4.45 35.74
N PRO A 29 -8.57 -4.76 36.92
CA PRO A 29 -9.35 -4.95 38.14
C PRO A 29 -9.93 -3.64 38.69
N ASP A 30 -9.30 -2.50 38.37
CA ASP A 30 -9.66 -1.19 38.90
C ASP A 30 -10.47 -0.37 37.88
N ARG A 31 -10.39 -0.74 36.59
CA ARG A 31 -11.08 -0.05 35.48
C ARG A 31 -11.85 -1.03 34.61
N ALA A 32 -13.13 -1.24 34.96
CA ALA A 32 -14.02 -2.14 34.23
C ALA A 32 -13.97 -1.89 32.70
N CYS A 33 -13.87 -2.98 31.94
CA CYS A 33 -13.80 -3.02 30.47
C CYS A 33 -12.49 -2.54 29.81
N LEU A 34 -11.44 -2.23 30.58
CA LEU A 34 -10.10 -1.99 30.02
C LEU A 34 -9.24 -3.26 30.11
N PRO A 35 -8.41 -3.58 29.10
CA PRO A 35 -7.45 -4.67 29.20
C PRO A 35 -6.16 -4.19 29.89
N VAL A 36 -5.61 -5.01 30.78
CA VAL A 36 -4.23 -4.89 31.27
C VAL A 36 -3.43 -6.04 30.69
N THR A 37 -2.30 -5.72 30.05
CA THR A 37 -1.37 -6.75 29.55
C THR A 37 -0.10 -6.76 30.40
N VAL A 38 0.27 -7.94 30.86
CA VAL A 38 1.58 -8.21 31.46
C VAL A 38 2.44 -8.87 30.40
N VAL A 39 3.58 -8.26 30.11
CA VAL A 39 4.57 -8.72 29.14
C VAL A 39 5.85 -9.06 29.88
N LEU A 40 6.39 -10.25 29.62
CA LEU A 40 7.59 -10.77 30.27
C LEU A 40 8.44 -11.46 29.22
N ALA A 41 9.75 -11.32 29.33
CA ALA A 41 10.70 -12.00 28.46
C ALA A 41 11.95 -12.43 29.23
N SER A 42 12.67 -13.41 28.69
CA SER A 42 13.93 -13.92 29.24
C SER A 42 15.07 -12.91 29.19
N ASP A 43 15.00 -11.95 28.27
CA ASP A 43 16.01 -10.94 28.02
C ASP A 43 15.38 -9.69 27.37
N ALA A 44 16.12 -8.58 27.35
CA ALA A 44 15.61 -7.29 26.84
C ALA A 44 15.29 -7.33 25.34
N GLU A 45 16.02 -8.13 24.56
CA GLU A 45 15.85 -8.24 23.11
C GLU A 45 14.57 -9.02 22.76
N ALA A 46 14.30 -10.12 23.47
CA ALA A 46 13.05 -10.86 23.37
C ALA A 46 11.84 -10.03 23.82
N LEU A 47 12.03 -9.11 24.77
CA LEU A 47 10.99 -8.16 25.18
C LEU A 47 10.69 -7.16 24.06
N ASP A 48 11.72 -6.57 23.45
CA ASP A 48 11.56 -5.61 22.35
C ASP A 48 10.91 -6.26 21.11
N ASP A 49 11.35 -7.48 20.75
CA ASP A 49 10.75 -8.27 19.67
C ASP A 49 9.29 -8.57 19.93
N LEU A 50 8.97 -8.96 21.16
CA LEU A 50 7.59 -9.20 21.57
C LEU A 50 6.76 -7.93 21.46
N LEU A 51 7.22 -6.80 22.00
CA LEU A 51 6.48 -5.54 21.98
C LEU A 51 6.25 -5.03 20.55
N ALA A 52 7.20 -5.25 19.62
CA ALA A 52 7.03 -4.88 18.22
C ALA A 52 5.89 -5.67 17.52
N ARG A 53 5.77 -6.96 17.83
CA ARG A 53 4.86 -7.91 17.15
C ARG A 53 3.54 -8.10 17.89
N PHE A 54 3.53 -7.88 19.20
CA PHE A 54 2.37 -8.15 20.05
C PHE A 54 1.20 -7.23 19.72
N ARG A 55 0.01 -7.81 19.72
CA ARG A 55 -1.26 -7.08 19.65
C ARG A 55 -2.15 -7.53 20.81
N PRO A 56 -2.48 -6.64 21.76
CA PRO A 56 -3.30 -7.01 22.90
C PRO A 56 -4.67 -7.50 22.46
N ALA A 57 -5.13 -8.60 23.06
CA ALA A 57 -6.47 -9.10 22.84
C ALA A 57 -7.47 -8.31 23.69
N TRP A 58 -8.69 -8.10 23.18
CA TRP A 58 -9.78 -7.45 23.92
C TRP A 58 -10.49 -8.38 24.92
N LYS A 59 -10.03 -9.64 25.03
CA LYS A 59 -10.48 -10.64 26.01
C LYS A 59 -9.26 -11.20 26.75
N PRO A 60 -9.45 -11.77 27.96
CA PRO A 60 -8.38 -12.48 28.65
C PRO A 60 -7.74 -13.55 27.76
N HIS A 61 -6.44 -13.42 27.52
CA HIS A 61 -5.73 -14.21 26.51
C HIS A 61 -4.24 -14.29 26.86
N VAL A 62 -3.59 -15.39 26.52
CA VAL A 62 -2.13 -15.56 26.67
C VAL A 62 -1.53 -15.96 25.33
N GLN A 63 -0.36 -15.41 25.06
CA GLN A 63 0.50 -15.78 23.94
C GLN A 63 1.91 -15.99 24.50
N ALA A 64 2.61 -17.01 24.00
CA ALA A 64 4.01 -17.24 24.30
C ALA A 64 4.79 -17.38 23.00
N TRP A 65 5.99 -16.83 23.01
CA TRP A 65 6.92 -16.77 21.90
C TRP A 65 8.24 -17.38 22.28
N GLN A 66 8.90 -17.93 21.27
CA GLN A 66 10.24 -18.44 21.36
C GLN A 66 11.00 -17.95 20.12
N TRP A 67 12.10 -17.24 20.33
CA TRP A 67 12.93 -16.67 19.26
C TRP A 67 12.14 -15.84 18.24
N GLY A 68 11.16 -15.06 18.73
CA GLY A 68 10.32 -14.18 17.91
C GLY A 68 9.16 -14.89 17.17
N THR A 69 9.04 -16.22 17.32
CA THR A 69 7.95 -17.02 16.73
C THR A 69 6.87 -17.30 17.77
N LEU A 70 5.59 -17.15 17.41
CA LEU A 70 4.47 -17.48 18.29
C LEU A 70 4.35 -19.01 18.41
N VAL A 71 4.58 -19.54 19.61
CA VAL A 71 4.61 -21.01 19.86
C VAL A 71 3.40 -21.51 20.66
N PHE A 72 2.69 -20.60 21.33
CA PHE A 72 1.48 -20.92 22.07
C PHE A 72 0.54 -19.71 22.11
N ALA A 73 -0.75 -19.95 21.92
CA ALA A 73 -1.80 -18.96 22.09
C ALA A 73 -3.06 -19.63 22.63
N ALA A 74 -3.68 -19.05 23.66
CA ALA A 74 -4.92 -19.56 24.23
C ALA A 74 -5.73 -18.47 24.98
N PRO A 75 -7.07 -18.55 24.99
CA PRO A 75 -7.91 -17.77 25.90
C PRO A 75 -7.60 -18.10 27.37
N LEU A 76 -7.74 -17.13 28.26
CA LEU A 76 -7.62 -17.32 29.71
C LEU A 76 -9.01 -17.36 30.39
N THR A 77 -9.16 -18.22 31.38
CA THR A 77 -10.29 -18.14 32.34
C THR A 77 -10.19 -16.88 33.21
N SER A 78 -11.26 -16.57 33.94
CA SER A 78 -11.27 -15.53 34.98
C SER A 78 -10.27 -15.77 36.12
N ARG A 79 -9.67 -16.97 36.22
CA ARG A 79 -8.59 -17.30 37.15
C ARG A 79 -7.20 -17.33 36.49
N GLY A 80 -7.07 -16.86 35.24
CA GLY A 80 -5.80 -16.82 34.52
C GLY A 80 -5.30 -18.20 34.06
N VAL A 81 -6.17 -19.21 33.99
CA VAL A 81 -5.84 -20.55 33.47
C VAL A 81 -6.15 -20.62 31.97
N PRO A 82 -5.22 -21.03 31.10
CA PRO A 82 -5.49 -21.24 29.67
C PRO A 82 -6.63 -22.25 29.42
N VAL A 83 -7.54 -21.95 28.48
CA VAL A 83 -8.68 -22.80 28.13
C VAL A 83 -8.46 -23.45 26.76
N GLY A 84 -8.57 -24.78 26.71
CA GLY A 84 -8.41 -25.58 25.49
C GLY A 84 -6.97 -25.99 25.20
N ALA A 85 -6.79 -26.91 24.26
CA ALA A 85 -5.47 -27.16 23.67
C ALA A 85 -5.14 -25.95 22.78
N GLY A 86 -4.32 -25.02 23.28
CA GLY A 86 -3.88 -23.87 22.48
C GLY A 86 -3.30 -24.31 21.13
N ALA A 87 -3.31 -23.42 20.14
CA ALA A 87 -2.72 -23.71 18.83
C ALA A 87 -1.28 -24.20 19.05
N ARG A 88 -1.03 -25.47 18.71
CA ARG A 88 0.30 -26.08 18.78
C ARG A 88 1.10 -25.51 17.60
N ALA A 89 2.07 -24.66 17.90
CA ALA A 89 3.13 -24.31 16.97
C ALA A 89 4.48 -24.70 17.58
N GLU A 90 4.66 -25.99 17.89
CA GLU A 90 6.01 -26.52 17.68
C GLU A 90 6.19 -26.51 16.16
N PRO A 91 7.22 -25.86 15.60
CA PRO A 91 7.49 -25.97 14.18
C PRO A 91 7.72 -27.46 13.91
N ASP A 92 6.81 -28.06 13.14
CA ASP A 92 7.08 -29.37 12.57
C ASP A 92 8.18 -29.17 11.53
N TRP A 93 9.44 -29.27 11.96
CA TRP A 93 10.60 -29.15 11.08
C TRP A 93 10.58 -30.20 9.95
N VAL A 94 9.82 -31.28 10.10
CA VAL A 94 9.56 -32.29 9.05
C VAL A 94 8.49 -31.79 8.07
N ALA A 95 7.52 -30.98 8.50
CA ALA A 95 6.56 -30.30 7.62
C ALA A 95 7.20 -29.10 6.89
N LEU A 96 7.98 -28.27 7.58
CA LEU A 96 8.75 -27.18 6.96
C LEU A 96 9.76 -27.71 5.92
N SER A 97 10.41 -28.84 6.16
CA SER A 97 11.29 -29.48 5.14
C SER A 97 10.52 -30.13 3.98
N ARG A 98 9.20 -30.31 4.08
CA ARG A 98 8.34 -30.65 2.93
C ARG A 98 7.92 -29.40 2.15
N GLU A 99 7.73 -28.27 2.84
CA GLU A 99 7.34 -26.99 2.25
C GLU A 99 8.49 -26.21 1.61
N TYR A 100 9.73 -26.47 2.01
CA TYR A 100 10.91 -25.79 1.51
C TYR A 100 11.92 -26.76 0.91
N ARG A 101 12.51 -26.35 -0.22
CA ARG A 101 13.66 -27.02 -0.84
C ARG A 101 14.93 -26.23 -0.55
N LYS A 102 16.03 -26.94 -0.29
CA LYS A 102 17.34 -26.32 -0.15
C LYS A 102 17.97 -26.17 -1.53
N VAL A 103 18.47 -24.97 -1.83
CA VAL A 103 19.22 -24.66 -3.05
C VAL A 103 20.52 -23.97 -2.64
N GLU A 104 21.64 -24.39 -3.23
CA GLU A 104 22.95 -23.77 -3.02
C GLU A 104 23.52 -23.35 -4.37
N ALA A 105 23.83 -22.06 -4.51
CA ALA A 105 24.46 -21.49 -5.69
C ALA A 105 25.25 -20.22 -5.30
N GLU A 106 26.28 -19.87 -6.05
CA GLU A 106 27.07 -18.63 -5.85
C GLU A 106 27.65 -18.45 -4.43
N GLY A 107 27.89 -19.56 -3.74
CA GLY A 107 28.37 -19.57 -2.35
C GLY A 107 27.32 -19.15 -1.31
N LEU A 108 26.04 -19.19 -1.67
CA LEU A 108 24.90 -18.87 -0.81
C LEU A 108 24.00 -20.10 -0.66
N ALA A 109 23.37 -20.24 0.51
CA ALA A 109 22.39 -21.27 0.79
C ALA A 109 21.00 -20.65 1.00
N ALA A 110 20.02 -21.15 0.26
CA ALA A 110 18.62 -20.75 0.36
C ALA A 110 17.71 -21.94 0.71
N PHE A 111 16.67 -21.62 1.45
CA PHE A 111 15.49 -22.44 1.70
C PHE A 111 14.33 -21.77 0.97
N ALA A 112 13.95 -22.31 -0.18
CA ALA A 112 12.90 -21.75 -1.02
C ALA A 112 11.61 -22.55 -0.89
N SER A 113 10.48 -21.87 -0.75
CA SER A 113 9.18 -22.55 -0.74
C SER A 113 8.92 -23.25 -2.08
N GLN A 114 8.24 -24.40 -2.05
CA GLN A 114 8.01 -25.24 -3.24
C GLN A 114 7.33 -24.50 -4.41
N ASP A 115 6.53 -23.49 -4.10
CA ASP A 115 5.79 -22.65 -5.04
C ASP A 115 6.62 -21.54 -5.70
N VAL A 116 7.83 -21.24 -5.22
CA VAL A 116 8.76 -20.37 -5.95
C VAL A 116 9.42 -21.17 -7.07
N PRO A 117 9.43 -20.72 -8.34
CA PRO A 117 10.15 -21.40 -9.42
C PRO A 117 11.66 -21.51 -9.16
N GLU A 118 12.30 -22.62 -9.54
CA GLU A 118 13.75 -22.81 -9.34
C GLU A 118 14.60 -21.78 -10.08
N SER A 119 14.20 -21.37 -11.29
CA SER A 119 14.87 -20.30 -12.03
C SER A 119 14.91 -19.00 -11.23
N ARG A 120 13.80 -18.59 -10.60
CA ARG A 120 13.76 -17.37 -9.79
C ARG A 120 14.63 -17.46 -8.54
N VAL A 121 14.74 -18.65 -7.94
CA VAL A 121 15.69 -18.87 -6.83
C VAL A 121 17.12 -18.65 -7.30
N LEU A 122 17.51 -19.24 -8.44
CA LEU A 122 18.86 -19.09 -8.98
C LEU A 122 19.17 -17.63 -9.37
N ASP A 123 18.21 -16.94 -10.00
CA ASP A 123 18.35 -15.53 -10.35
C ASP A 123 18.55 -14.66 -9.11
N TYR A 124 17.79 -14.92 -8.04
CA TYR A 124 17.91 -14.22 -6.76
C TYR A 124 19.24 -14.50 -6.05
N LEU A 125 19.71 -15.74 -6.06
CA LEU A 125 21.03 -16.09 -5.52
C LEU A 125 22.15 -15.38 -6.29
N ALA A 126 22.02 -15.27 -7.62
CA ALA A 126 22.97 -14.55 -8.45
C ALA A 126 22.97 -13.03 -8.19
N SER A 127 21.79 -12.40 -8.04
CA SER A 127 21.72 -10.97 -7.67
C SER A 127 22.28 -10.71 -6.28
N SER A 128 21.94 -11.57 -5.31
CA SER A 128 22.45 -11.52 -3.94
C SER A 128 23.96 -11.68 -3.87
N ALA A 129 24.55 -12.60 -4.65
CA ALA A 129 26.00 -12.77 -4.72
C ALA A 129 26.68 -11.53 -5.32
N ARG A 130 26.13 -10.94 -6.38
CA ARG A 130 26.64 -9.66 -6.93
C ARG A 130 26.58 -8.52 -5.90
N ALA A 131 25.50 -8.43 -5.12
CA ALA A 131 25.37 -7.44 -4.06
C ALA A 131 26.42 -7.64 -2.96
N ARG A 132 26.63 -8.89 -2.51
CA ARG A 132 27.71 -9.26 -1.57
C ARG A 132 29.08 -8.84 -2.10
N ASP A 133 29.37 -9.17 -3.36
CA ASP A 133 30.68 -8.95 -3.95
C ASP A 133 30.95 -7.44 -4.16
N ARG A 134 29.92 -6.64 -4.46
CA ARG A 134 30.03 -5.18 -4.50
C ARG A 134 30.32 -4.57 -3.14
N VAL A 135 29.74 -5.10 -2.06
CA VAL A 135 30.10 -4.69 -0.69
C VAL A 135 31.58 -5.02 -0.42
N ALA A 136 32.03 -6.21 -0.82
CA ALA A 136 33.42 -6.65 -0.61
C ALA A 136 34.47 -5.78 -1.31
N LEU A 137 34.11 -5.02 -2.35
CA LEU A 137 35.02 -4.09 -3.04
C LEU A 137 35.54 -2.96 -2.13
N TRP A 138 34.76 -2.54 -1.15
CA TRP A 138 35.11 -1.44 -0.25
C TRP A 138 35.06 -1.81 1.24
N ALA A 139 34.43 -2.94 1.57
CA ALA A 139 34.38 -3.53 2.89
C ALA A 139 34.78 -5.02 2.82
N PRO A 140 36.08 -5.33 2.62
CA PRO A 140 36.52 -6.72 2.51
C PRO A 140 36.21 -7.50 3.80
N ALA A 141 35.55 -8.65 3.66
CA ALA A 141 34.98 -9.42 4.76
C ALA A 141 36.03 -10.02 5.73
N ALA A 142 35.59 -10.27 6.98
CA ALA A 142 36.12 -11.35 7.81
C ALA A 142 35.53 -12.70 7.33
N ALA A 143 36.33 -13.76 7.35
CA ALA A 143 36.13 -15.02 6.62
C ALA A 143 34.90 -15.89 6.97
N ASP A 144 33.99 -15.46 7.86
CA ASP A 144 32.90 -16.32 8.33
C ASP A 144 31.59 -15.52 8.47
N SER A 145 30.69 -15.69 7.50
CA SER A 145 29.30 -15.24 7.65
C SER A 145 28.39 -16.28 7.03
N ARG A 146 28.01 -17.29 7.84
CA ARG A 146 26.85 -18.12 7.51
C ARG A 146 25.64 -17.20 7.33
N LEU A 147 25.17 -17.12 6.09
CA LEU A 147 23.93 -16.46 5.70
C LEU A 147 22.94 -17.53 5.29
N SER A 148 21.69 -17.39 5.72
CA SER A 148 20.59 -18.28 5.31
C SER A 148 19.48 -17.44 4.70
N LEU A 149 19.08 -17.80 3.48
CA LEU A 149 18.03 -17.10 2.75
C LEU A 149 16.74 -17.92 2.81
N PHE A 150 15.63 -17.29 3.16
CA PHE A 150 14.29 -17.85 3.12
C PHE A 150 13.53 -17.17 1.99
N LEU A 151 13.20 -17.94 0.95
CA LEU A 151 12.59 -17.39 -0.27
C LEU A 151 11.14 -17.86 -0.31
N VAL A 152 10.20 -16.92 -0.28
CA VAL A 152 8.77 -17.20 -0.14
C VAL A 152 7.99 -16.63 -1.32
N ALA A 153 6.97 -17.33 -1.80
CA ALA A 153 6.07 -16.80 -2.85
C ALA A 153 4.86 -16.05 -2.28
N ARG A 154 4.56 -16.21 -0.99
CA ARG A 154 3.34 -15.71 -0.36
C ARG A 154 3.64 -14.59 0.62
N ILE A 155 2.86 -13.51 0.55
CA ILE A 155 3.06 -12.34 1.40
C ILE A 155 2.84 -12.64 2.89
N ASP A 156 1.97 -13.59 3.23
CA ASP A 156 1.72 -14.00 4.62
C ASP A 156 2.89 -14.81 5.22
N ALA A 157 3.82 -15.26 4.39
CA ALA A 157 5.07 -15.89 4.80
C ALA A 157 6.26 -14.92 4.85
N LEU A 158 6.06 -13.65 4.47
CA LEU A 158 7.08 -12.61 4.59
C LEU A 158 7.15 -12.10 6.03
N ASP A 159 8.33 -12.17 6.63
CA ASP A 159 8.55 -11.72 8.01
C ASP A 159 8.57 -10.20 8.11
N GLY A 160 7.56 -9.57 8.71
CA GLY A 160 7.59 -8.14 9.05
C GLY A 160 6.49 -7.31 8.39
N PRO A 161 6.57 -5.97 8.47
CA PRO A 161 5.61 -5.10 7.80
C PRO A 161 5.69 -5.25 6.27
N HIS A 162 4.56 -5.22 5.58
CA HIS A 162 4.49 -5.35 4.12
C HIS A 162 4.93 -4.08 3.37
N ASP A 163 6.00 -3.42 3.83
CA ASP A 163 6.59 -2.20 3.25
C ASP A 163 7.92 -2.43 2.52
N ALA A 164 8.48 -3.64 2.56
CA ALA A 164 9.70 -4.01 1.83
C ALA A 164 9.63 -5.41 1.22
N LEU A 165 10.32 -5.62 0.07
CA LEU A 165 10.33 -6.89 -0.66
C LEU A 165 11.13 -8.00 0.05
N ALA A 166 11.99 -7.63 1.00
CA ALA A 166 12.74 -8.55 1.84
C ALA A 166 13.08 -7.93 3.19
N HIS A 167 13.24 -8.77 4.20
CA HIS A 167 13.65 -8.37 5.55
C HIS A 167 14.86 -9.18 5.99
N GLY A 168 15.82 -8.49 6.61
CA GLY A 168 17.06 -9.09 7.09
C GLY A 168 17.20 -8.99 8.60
N ASP A 169 17.58 -10.10 9.24
CA ASP A 169 18.03 -10.15 10.63
C ASP A 169 19.57 -10.20 10.64
N PRO A 170 20.26 -9.10 11.00
CA PRO A 170 21.71 -9.04 10.99
C PRO A 170 22.36 -9.91 12.09
N VAL A 171 21.64 -10.20 13.17
CA VAL A 171 22.14 -11.02 14.29
C VAL A 171 22.20 -12.48 13.82
N ARG A 172 21.08 -13.01 13.34
CA ARG A 172 21.00 -14.39 12.84
C ARG A 172 21.67 -14.57 11.48
N GLY A 173 21.74 -13.52 10.68
CA GLY A 173 22.24 -13.59 9.30
C GLY A 173 21.22 -14.23 8.38
N THR A 174 19.95 -13.99 8.67
CA THR A 174 18.84 -14.54 7.90
C THR A 174 18.19 -13.44 7.08
N VAL A 175 17.84 -13.74 5.83
CA VAL A 175 17.03 -12.87 4.99
C VAL A 175 15.78 -13.63 4.59
N THR A 176 14.61 -13.01 4.75
CA THR A 176 13.35 -13.51 4.19
C THR A 176 12.96 -12.60 3.02
N ALA A 177 12.87 -13.15 1.81
CA ALA A 177 12.60 -12.39 0.59
C ALA A 177 11.38 -12.93 -0.16
N LEU A 178 10.54 -12.02 -0.65
CA LEU A 178 9.35 -12.33 -1.45
C LEU A 178 9.75 -12.50 -2.93
N LEU A 179 9.56 -13.70 -3.47
CA LEU A 179 9.76 -14.06 -4.88
C LEU A 179 8.43 -14.49 -5.53
N ALA A 180 7.36 -13.71 -5.31
CA ALA A 180 6.06 -13.95 -5.91
C ALA A 180 6.07 -13.71 -7.44
N ASP A 181 5.26 -14.48 -8.18
CA ASP A 181 5.10 -14.28 -9.62
C ASP A 181 4.60 -12.87 -9.97
N GLY A 182 5.19 -12.28 -11.01
CA GLY A 182 4.91 -10.90 -11.42
C GLY A 182 5.47 -9.80 -10.50
N MET A 183 5.97 -10.14 -9.30
CA MET A 183 6.64 -9.19 -8.41
C MET A 183 8.15 -9.11 -8.70
N PRO A 184 8.78 -7.93 -8.51
CA PRO A 184 10.23 -7.81 -8.40
C PRO A 184 10.73 -8.36 -7.05
N ASP A 185 12.02 -8.66 -6.98
CA ASP A 185 12.74 -8.94 -5.73
C ASP A 185 13.54 -7.72 -5.24
N ASP A 186 14.18 -7.84 -4.07
CA ASP A 186 15.00 -6.77 -3.49
C ASP A 186 16.44 -6.71 -4.05
N ALA A 187 16.77 -7.53 -5.05
CA ALA A 187 18.09 -7.67 -5.68
C ALA A 187 19.25 -7.87 -4.68
N GLY A 188 18.97 -8.49 -3.53
CA GLY A 188 19.95 -8.75 -2.46
C GLY A 188 20.24 -7.54 -1.57
N GLN A 189 19.41 -6.48 -1.60
CA GLN A 189 19.55 -5.31 -0.74
C GLN A 189 19.58 -5.67 0.75
N ALA A 190 18.66 -6.52 1.21
CA ALA A 190 18.58 -6.97 2.60
C ALA A 190 19.83 -7.77 3.00
N LEU A 191 20.35 -8.61 2.09
CA LEU A 191 21.62 -9.31 2.28
C LEU A 191 22.78 -8.32 2.40
N ALA A 192 22.86 -7.32 1.51
CA ALA A 192 23.91 -6.31 1.55
C ALA A 192 23.90 -5.54 2.88
N ARG A 193 22.71 -5.22 3.42
CA ARG A 193 22.59 -4.60 4.76
C ARG A 193 23.25 -5.45 5.86
N ILE A 194 22.97 -6.76 5.86
CA ILE A 194 23.55 -7.70 6.83
C ILE A 194 25.07 -7.78 6.67
N VAL A 195 25.55 -7.92 5.43
CA VAL A 195 26.99 -8.03 5.12
C VAL A 195 27.74 -6.78 5.58
N CYS A 196 27.21 -5.58 5.29
CA CYS A 196 27.79 -4.33 5.77
C CYS A 196 27.89 -4.29 7.31
N ARG A 197 26.78 -4.58 8.01
CA ARG A 197 26.75 -4.55 9.49
C ARG A 197 27.68 -5.58 10.14
N ARG A 198 27.76 -6.79 9.58
CA ARG A 198 28.65 -7.84 10.09
C ARG A 198 30.13 -7.54 9.83
N THR A 199 30.44 -6.88 8.72
CA THR A 199 31.82 -6.58 8.33
C THR A 199 32.36 -5.34 9.04
N LEU A 200 31.57 -4.28 9.12
CA LEU A 200 32.02 -2.97 9.59
C LEU A 200 31.44 -2.56 10.95
N GLY A 201 30.50 -3.34 11.50
CA GLY A 201 29.70 -2.94 12.65
C GLY A 201 28.56 -1.99 12.26
N PRO A 202 27.82 -1.42 13.24
CA PRO A 202 26.79 -0.44 12.97
C PRO A 202 27.39 0.81 12.29
N PRO A 203 26.68 1.43 11.33
CA PRO A 203 27.15 2.67 10.72
C PRO A 203 27.07 3.84 11.71
N ALA A 204 27.91 4.84 11.54
CA ALA A 204 27.82 6.10 12.28
C ALA A 204 26.52 6.85 11.99
N GLU A 205 26.02 6.74 10.75
CA GLU A 205 24.76 7.33 10.30
C GLU A 205 23.98 6.31 9.46
N GLU A 206 22.69 6.12 9.72
CA GLU A 206 21.89 5.07 9.05
C GLU A 206 21.74 5.27 7.53
N TRP A 207 21.85 6.52 7.03
CA TRP A 207 21.81 6.77 5.58
C TRP A 207 22.95 6.08 4.82
N LEU A 208 24.11 5.81 5.47
CA LEU A 208 25.23 5.09 4.88
C LEU A 208 24.85 3.64 4.58
N LEU A 209 24.13 3.00 5.50
CA LEU A 209 23.64 1.63 5.31
C LEU A 209 22.57 1.58 4.22
N ASP A 210 21.65 2.55 4.21
CA ASP A 210 20.66 2.68 3.14
C ASP A 210 21.32 2.81 1.78
N GLY A 211 22.27 3.74 1.65
CA GLY A 211 22.99 3.99 0.41
C GLY A 211 23.84 2.81 -0.04
N ALA A 212 24.64 2.24 0.87
CA ALA A 212 25.48 1.08 0.59
C ALA A 212 24.67 -0.12 0.10
N ALA A 213 23.53 -0.40 0.73
CA ALA A 213 22.71 -1.55 0.36
C ALA A 213 22.02 -1.37 -1.00
N VAL A 214 21.52 -0.16 -1.30
CA VAL A 214 20.90 0.13 -2.61
C VAL A 214 21.95 0.18 -3.72
N ASP A 215 23.13 0.77 -3.48
CA ASP A 215 24.24 0.75 -4.44
C ASP A 215 24.70 -0.68 -4.75
N ALA A 216 24.80 -1.53 -3.71
CA ALA A 216 25.17 -2.93 -3.86
C ALA A 216 24.12 -3.72 -4.67
N ALA A 217 22.83 -3.51 -4.40
CA ALA A 217 21.75 -4.12 -5.17
C ALA A 217 21.75 -3.64 -6.64
N ASP A 218 22.05 -2.35 -6.88
CA ASP A 218 22.00 -1.68 -8.20
C ASP A 218 20.66 -1.81 -8.92
N ALA A 219 19.61 -2.01 -8.13
CA ALA A 219 18.25 -2.03 -8.60
C ALA A 219 17.34 -1.49 -7.50
N TRP A 220 16.19 -0.98 -7.92
CA TRP A 220 15.11 -0.56 -7.04
C TRP A 220 13.80 -1.09 -7.60
N TRP A 221 13.17 -2.03 -6.88
CA TRP A 221 11.88 -2.61 -7.27
C TRP A 221 11.87 -3.16 -8.72
N GLY A 222 12.94 -3.89 -9.07
CA GLY A 222 13.11 -4.50 -10.40
C GLY A 222 13.55 -3.55 -11.51
N VAL A 223 13.74 -2.25 -11.23
CA VAL A 223 14.29 -1.27 -12.18
C VAL A 223 15.77 -1.05 -11.87
N PRO A 224 16.68 -1.03 -12.87
CA PRO A 224 18.08 -0.67 -12.64
C PRO A 224 18.21 0.68 -11.92
N LEU A 225 19.13 0.78 -10.95
CA LEU A 225 19.22 1.96 -10.09
C LEU A 225 19.44 3.26 -10.89
N GLY A 226 20.31 3.22 -11.90
CA GLY A 226 20.58 4.37 -12.77
C GLY A 226 19.34 4.86 -13.52
N GLU A 227 18.56 3.93 -14.07
CA GLU A 227 17.29 4.24 -14.76
C GLU A 227 16.25 4.83 -13.81
N TRP A 228 16.07 4.24 -12.63
CA TRP A 228 15.11 4.76 -11.66
C TRP A 228 15.51 6.15 -11.14
N CYS A 229 16.79 6.37 -10.86
CA CYS A 229 17.31 7.68 -10.49
C CYS A 229 17.12 8.72 -11.62
N ALA A 230 17.40 8.37 -12.87
CA ALA A 230 17.14 9.24 -14.01
C ALA A 230 15.64 9.56 -14.15
N TRP A 231 14.78 8.57 -13.94
CA TRP A 231 13.33 8.74 -13.94
C TRP A 231 12.88 9.73 -12.85
N LEU A 232 13.45 9.66 -11.64
CA LEU A 232 13.17 10.59 -10.53
C LEU A 232 13.63 12.01 -10.86
N MET A 233 14.79 12.16 -11.50
CA MET A 233 15.32 13.46 -11.95
C MET A 233 14.44 14.12 -13.00
N LEU A 234 13.99 13.36 -14.00
CA LEU A 234 13.02 13.84 -15.01
C LEU A 234 11.67 14.21 -14.40
N GLY A 235 11.30 13.58 -13.28
CA GLY A 235 10.11 13.90 -12.51
C GLY A 235 10.29 15.04 -11.52
N GLU A 236 11.45 15.70 -11.45
CA GLU A 236 11.72 16.74 -10.45
C GLU A 236 11.51 16.24 -8.99
N SER A 237 11.80 14.97 -8.74
CA SER A 237 11.75 14.30 -7.42
C SER A 237 13.17 14.04 -6.90
N THR A 238 14.00 15.09 -6.82
CA THR A 238 15.38 15.00 -6.34
C THR A 238 15.55 15.73 -5.01
N PRO A 239 15.81 15.02 -3.90
CA PRO A 239 16.13 15.65 -2.62
C PRO A 239 17.46 16.42 -2.70
N GLN A 240 17.59 17.44 -1.87
CA GLN A 240 18.88 18.12 -1.67
C GLN A 240 19.85 17.21 -0.90
N LEU A 241 21.16 17.44 -1.00
CA LEU A 241 22.14 16.62 -0.27
C LEU A 241 21.88 16.62 1.23
N ALA A 242 21.54 17.78 1.81
CA ALA A 242 21.20 17.90 3.21
C ALA A 242 20.03 16.97 3.62
N GLU A 243 19.05 16.79 2.74
CA GLU A 243 17.92 15.87 2.98
C GLU A 243 18.33 14.39 2.82
N LEU A 244 19.27 14.09 1.91
CA LEU A 244 19.80 12.73 1.78
C LEU A 244 20.56 12.29 3.04
N LEU A 245 21.28 13.22 3.68
CA LEU A 245 22.03 12.98 4.92
C LEU A 245 21.15 13.04 6.18
N ASP A 246 19.99 13.70 6.11
CA ASP A 246 19.08 13.89 7.25
C ASP A 246 18.46 12.55 7.72
N PRO A 247 18.71 12.10 8.96
CA PRO A 247 18.15 10.84 9.48
C PRO A 247 16.62 10.88 9.59
N SER A 248 16.02 12.07 9.70
CA SER A 248 14.56 12.26 9.74
C SER A 248 13.90 12.37 8.37
N ALA A 249 14.67 12.35 7.27
CA ALA A 249 14.12 12.50 5.92
C ALA A 249 13.07 11.44 5.56
N ALA A 250 13.19 10.22 6.11
CA ALA A 250 12.23 9.14 5.92
C ALA A 250 10.84 9.42 6.52
N GLU A 251 10.70 10.47 7.33
CA GLU A 251 9.41 10.96 7.85
C GLU A 251 8.67 11.82 6.82
N ARG A 252 9.37 12.37 5.81
CA ARG A 252 8.84 13.39 4.90
C ARG A 252 8.99 13.04 3.42
N ILE A 253 9.92 12.15 3.08
CA ILE A 253 10.26 11.77 1.70
C ILE A 253 9.91 10.30 1.51
N SER A 254 9.27 9.99 0.38
CA SER A 254 8.95 8.62 -0.03
C SER A 254 10.21 7.73 -0.02
N PRO A 255 10.14 6.49 0.51
CA PRO A 255 11.25 5.54 0.41
C PRO A 255 11.63 5.25 -1.05
N HIS A 256 10.68 5.33 -1.99
CA HIS A 256 10.94 5.17 -3.43
C HIS A 256 11.69 6.35 -4.07
N VAL A 257 11.91 7.45 -3.34
CA VAL A 257 12.80 8.56 -3.72
C VAL A 257 14.08 8.49 -2.90
N LEU A 258 13.93 8.47 -1.56
CA LEU A 258 15.02 8.64 -0.63
C LEU A 258 16.07 7.53 -0.74
N LEU A 259 15.65 6.27 -0.78
CA LEU A 259 16.58 5.13 -0.76
C LEU A 259 17.37 5.01 -2.08
N PRO A 260 16.76 5.10 -3.28
CA PRO A 260 17.49 5.20 -4.54
C PRO A 260 18.49 6.36 -4.59
N MET A 261 18.08 7.55 -4.15
CA MET A 261 18.95 8.73 -4.18
C MET A 261 20.09 8.65 -3.16
N ARG A 262 19.88 8.00 -2.00
CA ARG A 262 20.96 7.61 -1.08
C ARG A 262 21.90 6.57 -1.70
N GLY A 263 21.37 5.62 -2.45
CA GLY A 263 22.16 4.65 -3.22
C GLY A 263 23.07 5.34 -4.24
N LEU A 264 22.49 6.29 -5.00
CA LEU A 264 23.24 7.09 -5.96
C LEU A 264 24.30 7.97 -5.29
N LEU A 265 23.96 8.58 -4.14
CA LEU A 265 24.92 9.36 -3.35
C LEU A 265 26.08 8.46 -2.90
N PHE A 266 25.80 7.30 -2.30
CA PHE A 266 26.83 6.36 -1.86
C PHE A 266 27.73 5.91 -3.02
N ARG A 267 27.13 5.60 -4.18
CA ARG A 267 27.87 5.28 -5.41
C ARG A 267 28.82 6.41 -5.81
N SER A 268 28.33 7.65 -5.82
CA SER A 268 29.14 8.82 -6.17
C SER A 268 30.31 9.04 -5.19
N LEU A 269 30.15 8.68 -3.92
CA LEU A 269 31.24 8.70 -2.93
C LEU A 269 32.27 7.61 -3.20
N ARG A 270 31.81 6.38 -3.50
CA ARG A 270 32.66 5.22 -3.77
C ARG A 270 33.47 5.34 -5.07
N GLU A 271 32.91 5.99 -6.07
CA GLU A 271 33.55 6.20 -7.38
C GLU A 271 34.26 7.55 -7.48
N GLY A 272 34.15 8.37 -6.44
CA GLY A 272 34.72 9.71 -6.40
C GLY A 272 36.25 9.73 -6.30
N PRO A 273 36.92 10.72 -6.92
CA PRO A 273 38.37 10.83 -6.86
C PRO A 273 38.85 11.07 -5.41
N GLY A 274 39.90 10.36 -4.99
CA GLY A 274 40.50 10.50 -3.67
C GLY A 274 39.73 9.84 -2.51
N ARG A 275 38.67 9.08 -2.79
CA ARG A 275 37.84 8.37 -1.80
C ARG A 275 37.98 6.86 -1.98
N ASP A 276 39.05 6.29 -1.41
CA ASP A 276 39.30 4.85 -1.48
C ASP A 276 38.43 4.06 -0.46
N ALA A 277 38.55 2.74 -0.51
CA ALA A 277 37.86 1.83 0.42
C ALA A 277 38.15 2.16 1.89
N ALA A 278 39.39 2.56 2.21
CA ALA A 278 39.77 2.93 3.57
C ALA A 278 39.06 4.21 4.02
N TRP A 279 38.92 5.21 3.15
CA TRP A 279 38.14 6.42 3.42
C TRP A 279 36.67 6.11 3.69
N LEU A 280 36.03 5.26 2.87
CA LEU A 280 34.65 4.84 3.10
C LEU A 280 34.47 4.11 4.44
N ALA A 281 35.43 3.26 4.82
CA ALA A 281 35.38 2.57 6.10
C ALA A 281 35.54 3.53 7.31
N ARG A 282 36.35 4.59 7.18
CA ARG A 282 36.45 5.64 8.20
C ARG A 282 35.16 6.45 8.31
N LEU A 283 34.55 6.79 7.17
CA LEU A 283 33.24 7.43 7.12
C LEU A 283 32.17 6.56 7.80
N TRP A 284 32.16 5.25 7.51
CA TRP A 284 31.27 4.29 8.15
C TRP A 284 31.40 4.30 9.67
N ARG A 285 32.62 4.34 10.21
CA ARG A 285 32.88 4.34 11.65
C ARG A 285 32.74 5.72 12.31
N GLY A 286 32.48 6.77 11.54
CA GLY A 286 32.37 8.15 12.04
C GLY A 286 33.71 8.81 12.36
N GLU A 287 34.81 8.22 11.90
CA GLU A 287 36.17 8.80 11.95
C GLU A 287 36.35 9.90 10.90
N GLU A 288 35.55 9.84 9.83
CA GLU A 288 35.41 10.87 8.80
C GLU A 288 33.98 11.42 8.84
N ARG A 289 33.78 12.71 8.55
CA ARG A 289 32.45 13.33 8.47
C ARG A 289 32.19 13.92 7.09
N LEU A 290 30.98 13.71 6.60
CA LEU A 290 30.48 14.41 5.42
C LEU A 290 29.64 15.60 5.86
N GLU A 291 30.05 16.80 5.46
CA GLU A 291 29.21 17.98 5.59
C GLU A 291 28.48 18.24 4.27
N ALA A 292 27.23 18.67 4.35
CA ALA A 292 26.45 19.08 3.19
C ALA A 292 26.91 20.48 2.70
N ASP A 293 28.16 20.58 2.26
CA ASP A 293 28.72 21.80 1.73
C ASP A 293 28.42 21.98 0.22
N LEU A 294 28.73 23.17 -0.30
CA LEU A 294 28.49 23.52 -1.69
C LEU A 294 29.36 22.71 -2.68
N GLU A 295 30.54 22.25 -2.25
CA GLU A 295 31.45 21.49 -3.10
C GLU A 295 30.92 20.07 -3.32
N LEU A 296 30.52 19.40 -2.25
CA LEU A 296 29.92 18.07 -2.30
C LEU A 296 28.56 18.08 -2.99
N GLU A 297 27.71 19.08 -2.73
CA GLU A 297 26.44 19.27 -3.43
C GLU A 297 26.66 19.41 -4.95
N ARG A 298 27.67 20.18 -5.36
CA ARG A 298 28.01 20.35 -6.77
C ARG A 298 28.55 19.06 -7.39
N ALA A 299 29.47 18.37 -6.70
CA ALA A 299 30.02 17.10 -7.17
C ALA A 299 28.93 16.03 -7.34
N PHE A 300 27.99 15.95 -6.38
CA PHE A 300 26.86 15.03 -6.47
C PHE A 300 25.92 15.39 -7.61
N LYS A 301 25.61 16.67 -7.83
CA LYS A 301 24.81 17.13 -8.98
C LYS A 301 25.45 16.83 -10.33
N ASP A 302 26.77 16.98 -10.43
CA ASP A 302 27.50 16.65 -11.66
C ASP A 302 27.49 15.13 -11.91
N TYR A 303 27.64 14.31 -10.86
CA TYR A 303 27.49 12.85 -10.95
C TYR A 303 26.06 12.45 -11.37
N ALA A 304 25.05 13.03 -10.74
CA ALA A 304 23.64 12.80 -11.06
C ALA A 304 23.31 13.17 -12.51
N ARG A 305 23.91 14.25 -13.03
CA ARG A 305 23.75 14.65 -14.44
C ARG A 305 24.32 13.59 -15.39
N ASN A 306 25.49 13.03 -15.09
CA ASN A 306 26.07 11.97 -15.92
C ASN A 306 25.17 10.72 -15.95
N VAL A 307 24.52 10.40 -14.83
CA VAL A 307 23.55 9.29 -14.74
C VAL A 307 22.30 9.59 -15.56
N LEU A 308 21.79 10.83 -15.50
CA LEU A 308 20.69 11.27 -16.35
C LEU A 308 21.05 11.23 -17.83
N ASP A 309 22.26 11.63 -18.22
CA ASP A 309 22.71 11.57 -19.61
C ASP A 309 22.82 10.11 -20.11
N ALA A 310 23.22 9.18 -19.23
CA ALA A 310 23.36 7.77 -19.55
C ALA A 310 22.02 7.02 -19.64
N HIS A 311 21.06 7.34 -18.77
CA HIS A 311 19.82 6.56 -18.61
C HIS A 311 18.54 7.35 -18.91
N GLY A 312 18.64 8.63 -19.26
CA GLY A 312 17.48 9.51 -19.46
C GLY A 312 16.58 9.05 -20.62
N ALA A 313 17.15 8.46 -21.67
CA ALA A 313 16.39 7.93 -22.79
C ALA A 313 15.52 6.73 -22.38
N ASP A 314 16.05 5.81 -21.57
CA ASP A 314 15.31 4.65 -21.05
C ASP A 314 14.20 5.12 -20.10
N ALA A 315 14.51 6.09 -19.24
CA ALA A 315 13.54 6.69 -18.33
C ALA A 315 12.40 7.44 -19.07
N LEU A 316 12.70 8.15 -20.16
CA LEU A 316 11.69 8.78 -21.02
C LEU A 316 10.83 7.72 -21.73
N THR A 317 11.46 6.69 -22.28
CA THR A 317 10.75 5.57 -22.92
C THR A 317 9.77 4.92 -21.95
N ARG A 318 10.18 4.74 -20.69
CA ARG A 318 9.29 4.23 -19.62
C ARG A 318 8.10 5.15 -19.37
N ARG A 319 8.31 6.47 -19.34
CA ARG A 319 7.24 7.46 -19.16
C ARG A 319 6.25 7.49 -20.33
N GLU A 320 6.74 7.31 -21.56
CA GLU A 320 5.92 7.35 -22.77
C GLU A 320 5.21 6.02 -23.08
N GLY A 321 5.80 4.89 -22.67
CA GLY A 321 5.37 3.55 -23.08
C GLY A 321 4.01 3.08 -22.56
N ARG A 322 3.32 3.84 -21.70
CA ARG A 322 2.03 3.48 -21.13
C ARG A 322 0.88 4.22 -21.81
N SER A 323 0.45 3.70 -22.96
CA SER A 323 -0.86 4.05 -23.52
C SER A 323 -1.94 3.27 -22.77
N ALA A 324 -2.98 3.96 -22.29
CA ALA A 324 -4.15 3.30 -21.71
C ALA A 324 -4.74 2.32 -22.73
N ASP A 325 -5.22 1.16 -22.28
CA ASP A 325 -5.95 0.23 -23.13
C ASP A 325 -7.08 1.00 -23.82
N SER A 326 -7.04 1.07 -25.15
CA SER A 326 -8.07 1.75 -25.94
C SER A 326 -9.45 1.11 -25.80
N ARG A 327 -9.52 -0.11 -25.23
CA ARG A 327 -10.78 -0.80 -24.94
C ARG A 327 -11.45 -0.20 -23.69
N PRO A 328 -12.79 -0.11 -23.67
CA PRO A 328 -13.51 0.26 -22.47
C PRO A 328 -13.19 -0.67 -21.30
N LEU A 329 -12.81 -0.10 -20.17
CA LEU A 329 -12.52 -0.81 -18.94
C LEU A 329 -13.83 -1.16 -18.23
N ARG A 330 -14.05 -2.43 -17.94
CA ARG A 330 -15.18 -3.00 -17.22
C ARG A 330 -14.60 -3.83 -16.09
N GLY A 331 -14.82 -3.37 -14.87
CA GLY A 331 -14.13 -3.91 -13.73
C GLY A 331 -14.91 -3.74 -12.44
N ALA A 332 -14.27 -4.15 -11.35
CA ALA A 332 -14.80 -3.95 -10.02
C ALA A 332 -13.82 -3.19 -9.13
N THR A 333 -14.35 -2.47 -8.14
CA THR A 333 -13.52 -1.92 -7.07
C THR A 333 -13.26 -2.99 -6.03
N LEU A 334 -12.05 -3.51 -6.00
CA LEU A 334 -11.59 -4.45 -4.99
C LEU A 334 -11.45 -3.76 -3.63
N ALA A 335 -12.02 -4.37 -2.61
CA ALA A 335 -11.95 -3.91 -1.22
C ALA A 335 -11.63 -5.09 -0.30
N HIS A 336 -11.06 -4.82 0.85
CA HIS A 336 -10.82 -5.81 1.90
C HIS A 336 -11.17 -5.25 3.26
N ARG A 337 -11.24 -6.13 4.26
CA ARG A 337 -11.31 -5.73 5.66
C ARG A 337 -9.90 -5.38 6.15
N LEU A 338 -9.69 -4.13 6.57
CA LEU A 338 -8.44 -3.73 7.23
C LEU A 338 -8.22 -4.60 8.48
N GLY A 339 -6.99 -5.09 8.66
CA GLY A 339 -6.59 -5.94 9.80
C GLY A 339 -6.82 -7.44 9.63
N ASP A 340 -7.39 -7.91 8.52
CA ASP A 340 -7.51 -9.34 8.19
C ASP A 340 -6.43 -9.74 7.17
N HIS A 341 -5.20 -9.95 7.65
CA HIS A 341 -4.02 -10.20 6.80
C HIS A 341 -4.14 -11.45 5.93
N GLY A 342 -4.87 -12.47 6.40
CA GLY A 342 -5.07 -13.70 5.65
C GLY A 342 -5.92 -13.48 4.41
N ARG A 343 -6.87 -12.53 4.46
CA ARG A 343 -7.84 -12.26 3.38
C ARG A 343 -7.64 -10.88 2.73
N SER A 344 -6.54 -10.18 3.01
CA SER A 344 -6.26 -8.83 2.49
C SER A 344 -5.62 -8.85 1.10
N PHE A 345 -5.24 -7.67 0.60
CA PHE A 345 -4.41 -7.50 -0.59
C PHE A 345 -3.14 -8.37 -0.57
N GLY A 346 -2.76 -8.88 -1.73
CA GLY A 346 -1.65 -9.81 -1.94
C GLY A 346 -1.89 -11.26 -1.48
N SER A 347 -2.95 -11.52 -0.71
CA SER A 347 -3.20 -12.88 -0.20
C SER A 347 -3.64 -13.87 -1.29
N ARG A 348 -3.57 -15.16 -0.98
CA ARG A 348 -4.14 -16.22 -1.82
C ARG A 348 -5.64 -16.01 -2.07
N TYR A 349 -6.40 -15.57 -1.05
CA TYR A 349 -7.83 -15.29 -1.20
C TYR A 349 -8.08 -14.12 -2.15
N CYS A 350 -7.21 -13.10 -2.12
CA CYS A 350 -7.23 -12.02 -3.11
C CYS A 350 -7.03 -12.57 -4.54
N ALA A 351 -6.07 -13.47 -4.75
CA ALA A 351 -5.87 -14.11 -6.06
C ALA A 351 -7.10 -14.89 -6.53
N GLU A 352 -7.70 -15.72 -5.66
CA GLU A 352 -8.94 -16.45 -5.96
C GLU A 352 -10.12 -15.50 -6.26
N SER A 353 -10.18 -14.36 -5.57
CA SER A 353 -11.17 -13.31 -5.83
C SER A 353 -11.00 -12.66 -7.20
N LEU A 354 -9.76 -12.42 -7.61
CA LEU A 354 -9.43 -11.88 -8.93
C LEU A 354 -9.69 -12.90 -10.04
N ASP A 355 -9.45 -14.20 -9.81
CA ASP A 355 -9.82 -15.27 -10.75
C ASP A 355 -11.32 -15.27 -11.03
N MET A 356 -12.12 -15.14 -9.97
CA MET A 356 -13.57 -15.04 -10.11
C MET A 356 -13.98 -13.79 -10.89
N LEU A 357 -13.37 -12.64 -10.59
CA LEU A 357 -13.68 -11.39 -11.28
C LEU A 357 -13.35 -11.48 -12.78
N ALA A 358 -12.17 -12.00 -13.14
CA ALA A 358 -11.78 -12.25 -14.52
C ALA A 358 -12.73 -13.26 -15.19
N GLY A 359 -13.14 -14.31 -14.48
CA GLY A 359 -14.12 -15.31 -14.95
C GLY A 359 -15.51 -14.73 -15.25
N LEU A 360 -15.87 -13.56 -14.68
CA LEU A 360 -17.09 -12.83 -15.02
C LEU A 360 -16.97 -11.96 -16.29
N GLY A 361 -15.79 -11.93 -16.92
CA GLY A 361 -15.51 -11.12 -18.11
C GLY A 361 -14.87 -9.76 -17.82
N ALA A 362 -14.50 -9.47 -16.56
CA ALA A 362 -13.82 -8.23 -16.24
C ALA A 362 -12.48 -8.13 -16.98
N ASN A 363 -12.15 -6.92 -17.44
CA ASN A 363 -10.84 -6.60 -18.02
C ASN A 363 -10.09 -5.52 -17.19
N ALA A 364 -10.64 -5.13 -16.04
CA ALA A 364 -10.03 -4.15 -15.16
C ALA A 364 -10.39 -4.38 -13.68
N VAL A 365 -9.59 -3.82 -12.79
CA VAL A 365 -9.84 -3.78 -11.35
C VAL A 365 -9.39 -2.44 -10.77
N SER A 366 -10.15 -1.91 -9.82
CA SER A 366 -9.73 -0.76 -9.01
C SER A 366 -9.31 -1.24 -7.63
N ILE A 367 -8.06 -1.03 -7.24
CA ILE A 367 -7.55 -1.33 -5.89
C ILE A 367 -7.90 -0.16 -4.97
N ARG A 368 -8.89 -0.36 -4.09
CA ARG A 368 -9.27 0.63 -3.07
C ARG A 368 -8.33 0.52 -1.86
N SER A 369 -7.23 1.26 -1.90
CA SER A 369 -6.30 1.34 -0.78
C SER A 369 -6.52 2.63 0.03
N PHE A 370 -6.16 2.57 1.31
CA PHE A 370 -6.35 3.63 2.28
C PHE A 370 -5.04 4.30 2.68
N LEU A 371 -5.05 5.64 2.70
CA LEU A 371 -4.00 6.48 3.24
C LEU A 371 -4.47 7.03 4.59
N ALA A 372 -3.71 6.81 5.66
CA ALA A 372 -3.99 7.40 6.96
C ALA A 372 -2.72 7.86 7.67
N LEU A 373 -2.87 8.81 8.60
CA LEU A 373 -1.79 9.20 9.50
C LEU A 373 -1.54 8.02 10.44
N GLY A 374 -0.39 7.34 10.31
CA GLY A 374 -0.05 6.24 11.19
C GLY A 374 0.02 6.68 12.66
N PRO A 375 -0.25 5.80 13.64
CA PRO A 375 0.08 6.10 15.03
C PRO A 375 1.60 6.30 15.16
N ALA A 376 2.03 7.22 16.01
CA ALA A 376 3.45 7.31 16.39
C ALA A 376 3.85 5.97 17.03
N ALA A 377 4.81 5.25 16.44
CA ALA A 377 5.34 4.06 17.08
C ALA A 377 6.22 4.52 18.26
N GLU A 378 5.76 4.33 19.49
CA GLU A 378 6.62 4.45 20.65
C GLU A 378 7.58 3.25 20.70
N GLY A 379 8.89 3.50 20.74
CA GLY A 379 9.91 2.50 21.08
C GLY A 379 10.74 1.90 19.95
N GLY A 380 10.54 2.25 18.68
CA GLY A 380 11.44 1.82 17.59
C GLY A 380 12.72 2.67 17.48
N PRO A 381 13.79 2.19 16.80
CA PRO A 381 14.91 3.05 16.41
C PRO A 381 14.38 4.28 15.65
N ALA A 382 15.14 5.38 15.68
CA ALA A 382 14.72 6.76 15.36
C ALA A 382 13.94 6.99 14.04
N ILE A 383 13.82 5.97 13.18
CA ILE A 383 13.13 5.93 11.89
C ILE A 383 11.59 5.69 12.03
N ALA A 384 11.06 5.46 13.24
CA ALA A 384 9.65 5.09 13.44
C ALA A 384 8.71 6.19 13.97
N ARG A 385 9.17 7.44 14.16
CA ARG A 385 8.34 8.55 14.63
C ARG A 385 7.64 9.27 13.46
N ARG A 386 6.63 8.62 12.86
CA ARG A 386 6.07 8.98 11.55
C ARG A 386 5.04 10.15 11.60
N ARG A 387 5.20 11.18 10.77
CA ARG A 387 4.24 12.26 10.47
C ARG A 387 3.87 12.33 8.97
N MET A 388 3.60 11.19 8.33
CA MET A 388 3.19 11.14 6.91
C MET A 388 1.97 10.23 6.75
N LEU A 389 1.05 10.58 5.86
CA LEU A 389 0.00 9.67 5.39
C LEU A 389 0.66 8.48 4.70
N ARG A 390 0.39 7.26 5.17
CA ARG A 390 0.95 6.02 4.60
C ARG A 390 -0.14 5.07 4.16
N THR A 391 0.24 4.15 3.26
CA THR A 391 -0.57 3.00 2.88
C THR A 391 -0.88 2.19 4.13
N MET A 392 -2.17 1.91 4.36
CA MET A 392 -2.61 1.09 5.49
C MET A 392 -2.37 -0.40 5.25
N GLU A 393 -2.29 -0.80 3.98
CA GLU A 393 -2.10 -2.18 3.56
C GLU A 393 -0.63 -2.58 3.43
N GLY A 394 0.26 -1.59 3.22
CA GLY A 394 1.66 -1.79 2.86
C GLY A 394 1.87 -1.88 1.35
N ASP A 395 2.98 -1.31 0.89
CA ASP A 395 3.31 -1.16 -0.53
C ASP A 395 3.42 -2.51 -1.25
N VAL A 396 3.97 -3.52 -0.57
CA VAL A 396 4.11 -4.87 -1.11
C VAL A 396 2.75 -5.53 -1.32
N ALA A 397 1.79 -5.32 -0.41
CA ALA A 397 0.45 -5.89 -0.55
C ALA A 397 -0.30 -5.26 -1.74
N ILE A 398 -0.17 -3.94 -1.92
CA ILE A 398 -0.75 -3.21 -3.06
C ILE A 398 -0.11 -3.67 -4.36
N ALA A 399 1.23 -3.69 -4.44
CA ALA A 399 1.95 -4.09 -5.63
C ALA A 399 1.70 -5.56 -6.00
N MET A 400 1.65 -6.46 -5.02
CA MET A 400 1.32 -7.87 -5.26
C MET A 400 -0.11 -8.04 -5.77
N THR A 401 -1.06 -7.22 -5.29
CA THR A 401 -2.43 -7.21 -5.83
C THR A 401 -2.46 -6.73 -7.27
N ALA A 402 -1.69 -5.69 -7.60
CA ALA A 402 -1.55 -5.23 -8.98
C ALA A 402 -0.92 -6.30 -9.88
N ALA A 403 0.14 -6.97 -9.43
CA ALA A 403 0.77 -8.07 -10.15
C ALA A 403 -0.22 -9.23 -10.40
N LEU A 404 -0.94 -9.68 -9.38
CA LEU A 404 -1.97 -10.72 -9.50
C LEU A 404 -3.08 -10.34 -10.49
N ALA A 405 -3.49 -9.07 -10.51
CA ALA A 405 -4.51 -8.58 -11.43
C ALA A 405 -3.99 -8.54 -12.88
N ARG A 406 -2.77 -8.03 -13.09
CA ARG A 406 -2.15 -7.95 -14.42
C ARG A 406 -1.88 -9.33 -15.03
N ASP A 407 -1.48 -10.30 -14.22
CA ASP A 407 -1.31 -11.71 -14.63
C ASP A 407 -2.62 -12.31 -15.19
N ARG A 408 -3.77 -11.80 -14.73
CA ARG A 408 -5.10 -12.17 -15.23
C ARG A 408 -5.59 -11.29 -16.39
N GLY A 409 -4.73 -10.44 -16.94
CA GLY A 409 -5.07 -9.51 -18.02
C GLY A 409 -5.98 -8.36 -17.59
N LEU A 410 -6.05 -8.06 -16.29
CA LEU A 410 -6.83 -6.94 -15.77
C LEU A 410 -5.97 -5.66 -15.74
N ALA A 411 -6.46 -4.59 -16.36
CA ALA A 411 -5.92 -3.25 -16.15
C ALA A 411 -6.19 -2.79 -14.71
N VAL A 412 -5.25 -2.07 -14.10
CA VAL A 412 -5.27 -1.71 -12.70
C VAL A 412 -5.42 -0.20 -12.52
N MET A 413 -6.47 0.20 -11.82
CA MET A 413 -6.60 1.52 -11.23
C MET A 413 -6.20 1.47 -9.75
N LEU A 414 -5.18 2.22 -9.34
CA LEU A 414 -4.85 2.42 -7.94
C LEU A 414 -5.59 3.66 -7.41
N ARG A 415 -6.27 3.52 -6.26
CA ARG A 415 -7.15 4.57 -5.73
C ARG A 415 -6.78 5.01 -4.33
N ALA A 416 -6.39 6.28 -4.18
CA ALA A 416 -6.00 6.88 -2.91
C ALA A 416 -7.22 7.30 -2.07
N ASN A 417 -7.62 6.50 -1.10
CA ASN A 417 -8.70 6.85 -0.17
C ASN A 417 -8.13 7.41 1.12
N VAL A 418 -8.30 8.70 1.38
CA VAL A 418 -7.74 9.34 2.58
C VAL A 418 -8.68 9.16 3.77
N LEU A 419 -8.16 8.62 4.87
CA LEU A 419 -8.86 8.47 6.15
C LEU A 419 -8.45 9.59 7.12
N ALA A 420 -9.38 10.03 7.96
CA ALA A 420 -9.09 11.01 9.03
C ALA A 420 -8.17 10.44 10.12
N SER A 421 -8.19 9.13 10.33
CA SER A 421 -7.27 8.38 11.19
C SER A 421 -7.28 6.89 10.78
N PRO A 422 -6.36 6.05 11.26
CA PRO A 422 -6.29 4.63 10.89
C PRO A 422 -7.60 3.85 11.12
N SER A 423 -8.40 4.28 12.10
CA SER A 423 -9.71 3.72 12.43
C SER A 423 -10.86 4.69 12.15
N GLY A 424 -10.55 5.85 11.57
CA GLY A 424 -11.45 6.97 11.37
C GLY A 424 -12.24 6.85 10.07
N PRO A 425 -13.23 7.74 9.87
CA PRO A 425 -13.96 7.79 8.62
C PRO A 425 -13.07 8.34 7.48
N LEU A 426 -13.56 8.26 6.24
CA LEU A 426 -12.96 8.98 5.12
C LEU A 426 -12.84 10.47 5.47
N LEU A 427 -11.70 11.08 5.16
CA LEU A 427 -11.41 12.48 5.49
C LEU A 427 -12.47 13.44 4.93
N ALA A 428 -13.07 13.08 3.80
CA ALA A 428 -14.26 13.71 3.23
C ALA A 428 -15.38 14.06 4.23
N SER A 429 -15.48 13.34 5.35
CA SER A 429 -16.48 13.54 6.39
C SER A 429 -16.06 14.51 7.51
N THR A 430 -14.84 15.05 7.44
CA THR A 430 -14.29 16.02 8.40
C THR A 430 -14.24 17.41 7.75
N VAL A 431 -14.83 18.40 8.40
CA VAL A 431 -14.86 19.78 7.90
C VAL A 431 -13.66 20.55 8.44
N LEU A 432 -12.76 20.97 7.55
CA LEU A 432 -11.72 21.96 7.85
C LEU A 432 -12.25 23.35 7.49
N THR A 433 -12.28 24.26 8.47
CA THR A 433 -12.98 25.54 8.35
C THR A 433 -12.08 26.74 8.01
N ASP A 434 -10.76 26.61 8.09
CA ASP A 434 -9.82 27.70 7.83
C ASP A 434 -8.77 27.34 6.75
N ALA A 435 -8.23 28.37 6.10
CA ALA A 435 -7.33 28.21 4.95
C ALA A 435 -5.94 27.67 5.32
N ASP A 436 -5.46 27.87 6.56
CA ASP A 436 -4.17 27.36 7.02
C ASP A 436 -4.23 25.84 7.28
N ALA A 437 -5.34 25.36 7.86
CA ALA A 437 -5.60 23.94 8.00
C ALA A 437 -5.63 23.23 6.64
N TRP A 438 -6.25 23.86 5.62
CA TRP A 438 -6.21 23.34 4.24
C TRP A 438 -4.80 23.34 3.66
N ARG A 439 -4.02 24.40 3.84
CA ARG A 439 -2.61 24.44 3.40
C ARG A 439 -1.80 23.31 4.03
N GLY A 440 -1.96 23.07 5.33
CA GLY A 440 -1.32 21.98 6.05
C GLY A 440 -1.74 20.61 5.53
N PHE A 441 -3.04 20.38 5.34
CA PHE A 441 -3.55 19.15 4.75
C PHE A 441 -2.95 18.88 3.36
N PHE A 442 -3.00 19.85 2.45
CA PHE A 442 -2.47 19.67 1.10
C PHE A 442 -0.96 19.48 1.07
N ALA A 443 -0.20 20.04 2.02
CA ALA A 443 1.24 19.79 2.12
C ALA A 443 1.53 18.32 2.50
N GLU A 444 0.78 17.75 3.44
CA GLU A 444 0.92 16.33 3.78
C GLU A 444 0.42 15.42 2.67
N PHE A 445 -0.69 15.80 2.03
CA PHE A 445 -1.26 15.04 0.92
C PHE A 445 -0.35 15.06 -0.32
N GLU A 446 0.39 16.14 -0.56
CA GLU A 446 1.37 16.25 -1.65
C GLU A 446 2.51 15.24 -1.49
N ARG A 447 3.02 15.07 -0.27
CA ARG A 447 4.03 14.04 0.02
C ARG A 447 3.46 12.64 -0.16
N ALA A 448 2.24 12.42 0.33
CA ALA A 448 1.56 11.13 0.26
C ALA A 448 1.28 10.71 -1.18
N ILE A 449 0.82 11.65 -2.01
CA ILE A 449 0.50 11.36 -3.41
C ILE A 449 1.75 11.12 -4.24
N GLU A 450 2.88 11.77 -3.94
CA GLU A 450 4.16 11.44 -4.57
C GLU A 450 4.53 9.98 -4.32
N HIS A 451 4.52 9.57 -3.04
CA HIS A 451 4.78 8.18 -2.68
C HIS A 451 3.84 7.20 -3.41
N TYR A 452 2.55 7.50 -3.40
CA TYR A 452 1.52 6.63 -3.97
C TYR A 452 1.58 6.56 -5.50
N ALA A 453 1.94 7.67 -6.17
CA ALA A 453 2.16 7.73 -7.60
C ALA A 453 3.41 6.93 -8.02
N LEU A 454 4.50 7.02 -7.26
CA LEU A 454 5.70 6.19 -7.47
C LEU A 454 5.38 4.71 -7.28
N LEU A 455 4.58 4.36 -6.28
CA LEU A 455 4.13 2.98 -6.07
C LEU A 455 3.28 2.50 -7.27
N ALA A 456 2.34 3.32 -7.76
CA ALA A 456 1.56 3.00 -8.96
C ALA A 456 2.45 2.81 -10.21
N GLU A 457 3.49 3.62 -10.35
CA GLU A 457 4.48 3.50 -11.42
C GLU A 457 5.25 2.18 -11.31
N LEU A 458 5.78 1.85 -10.12
CA LEU A 458 6.54 0.63 -9.86
C LEU A 458 5.68 -0.63 -9.98
N ALA A 459 4.43 -0.58 -9.50
CA ALA A 459 3.48 -1.70 -9.53
C ALA A 459 2.83 -1.93 -10.91
N GLY A 460 3.11 -1.07 -11.89
CA GLY A 460 2.57 -1.24 -13.24
C GLY A 460 1.10 -0.84 -13.38
N CYS A 461 0.57 0.08 -12.57
CA CYS A 461 -0.82 0.53 -12.71
C CYS A 461 -1.01 1.36 -13.99
N GLU A 462 -2.19 1.24 -14.61
CA GLU A 462 -2.60 2.03 -15.78
C GLU A 462 -3.22 3.38 -15.36
N ILE A 463 -3.93 3.39 -14.23
CA ILE A 463 -4.67 4.56 -13.75
C ILE A 463 -4.33 4.84 -12.29
N LEU A 464 -4.15 6.10 -11.95
CA LEU A 464 -4.09 6.60 -10.58
C LEU A 464 -5.28 7.54 -10.32
N CYS A 465 -6.15 7.12 -9.41
CA CYS A 465 -7.25 7.94 -8.90
C CYS A 465 -6.75 8.68 -7.64
N LEU A 466 -6.57 10.00 -7.77
CA LEU A 466 -5.93 10.85 -6.77
C LEU A 466 -6.71 10.97 -5.47
N GLY A 467 -8.00 10.67 -5.50
CA GLY A 467 -8.89 10.86 -4.34
C GLY A 467 -10.29 10.37 -4.63
N ALA A 468 -11.06 10.19 -3.54
CA ALA A 468 -12.42 9.67 -3.58
C ALA A 468 -13.33 10.50 -2.68
N GLY A 469 -14.30 11.19 -3.27
CA GLY A 469 -15.38 11.88 -2.56
C GLY A 469 -14.91 12.87 -1.51
N LEU A 470 -13.76 13.53 -1.70
CA LEU A 470 -13.25 14.61 -0.85
C LEU A 470 -13.99 15.93 -1.13
N ALA A 471 -15.33 15.89 -1.09
CA ALA A 471 -16.20 17.02 -1.41
C ALA A 471 -15.82 18.30 -0.64
N GLU A 472 -15.50 18.17 0.66
CA GLU A 472 -15.05 19.31 1.47
C GLU A 472 -13.72 19.91 0.98
N ALA A 473 -12.86 19.13 0.32
CA ALA A 473 -11.61 19.61 -0.29
C ALA A 473 -11.81 20.19 -1.70
N THR A 474 -12.98 20.01 -2.31
CA THR A 474 -13.31 20.53 -3.65
C THR A 474 -14.35 21.66 -3.60
N TRP A 475 -15.15 21.77 -2.53
CA TRP A 475 -16.21 22.76 -2.39
C TRP A 475 -15.79 23.99 -1.59
N ILE A 476 -16.43 25.13 -1.82
CA ILE A 476 -16.27 26.33 -1.00
C ILE A 476 -17.39 26.47 0.02
N ARG A 477 -18.64 26.25 -0.42
CA ARG A 477 -19.85 26.31 0.41
C ARG A 477 -20.65 25.00 0.26
N PRO A 478 -21.02 24.31 1.36
CA PRO A 478 -22.00 23.24 1.28
C PRO A 478 -23.38 23.81 0.92
N GLY A 479 -23.90 23.49 -0.26
CA GLY A 479 -25.29 23.76 -0.63
C GLY A 479 -25.66 25.20 -1.03
N ALA A 480 -24.70 26.11 -1.21
CA ALA A 480 -24.98 27.45 -1.74
C ALA A 480 -24.88 27.48 -3.29
N ALA A 481 -25.59 28.42 -3.92
CA ALA A 481 -25.43 28.72 -5.34
C ALA A 481 -24.14 29.51 -5.57
N ASP A 482 -23.40 29.19 -6.64
CA ASP A 482 -22.11 29.80 -7.01
C ASP A 482 -22.21 31.29 -7.44
N GLU A 483 -23.39 31.89 -7.31
CA GLU A 483 -23.73 33.23 -7.79
C GLU A 483 -23.52 34.34 -6.73
N GLU A 484 -23.50 33.98 -5.44
CA GLU A 484 -23.25 34.96 -4.38
C GLU A 484 -21.74 35.26 -4.26
N PRO A 485 -21.32 36.54 -4.21
CA PRO A 485 -19.92 36.91 -4.04
C PRO A 485 -19.30 36.20 -2.82
N LEU A 486 -18.09 35.70 -2.98
CA LEU A 486 -17.31 35.13 -1.88
C LEU A 486 -16.82 36.26 -0.97
N ASP A 487 -16.91 36.07 0.33
CA ASP A 487 -16.23 36.95 1.27
C ASP A 487 -14.70 36.70 1.25
N GLU A 488 -13.95 37.46 2.05
CA GLU A 488 -12.50 37.35 2.11
C GLU A 488 -12.03 35.96 2.60
N ALA A 489 -12.73 35.39 3.60
CA ALA A 489 -12.37 34.10 4.17
C ALA A 489 -12.65 32.96 3.18
N GLU A 490 -13.78 33.00 2.50
CA GLU A 490 -14.16 32.05 1.45
C GLU A 490 -13.25 32.16 0.23
N THR A 491 -12.84 33.38 -0.14
CA THR A 491 -11.83 33.61 -1.17
C THR A 491 -10.50 32.97 -0.79
N ALA A 492 -10.07 33.11 0.48
CA ALA A 492 -8.84 32.48 0.98
C ALA A 492 -8.94 30.94 0.99
N LEU A 493 -10.09 30.38 1.39
CA LEU A 493 -10.37 28.94 1.32
C LEU A 493 -10.28 28.42 -0.12
N ARG A 494 -10.92 29.13 -1.07
CA ARG A 494 -10.88 28.76 -2.49
C ARG A 494 -9.47 28.73 -3.05
N ARG A 495 -8.67 29.75 -2.75
CA ARG A 495 -7.26 29.78 -3.16
C ARG A 495 -6.48 28.61 -2.56
N ALA A 496 -6.59 28.38 -1.25
CA ALA A 496 -5.89 27.30 -0.58
C ALA A 496 -6.20 25.91 -1.18
N LYS A 497 -7.48 25.66 -1.52
CA LYS A 497 -7.91 24.40 -2.15
C LYS A 497 -7.45 24.27 -3.59
N SER A 498 -7.64 25.30 -4.41
CA SER A 498 -7.23 25.30 -5.81
C SER A 498 -5.71 25.17 -5.96
N ASP A 499 -4.95 25.93 -5.18
CA ASP A 499 -3.48 25.83 -5.14
C ASP A 499 -3.03 24.45 -4.63
N GLY A 500 -3.72 23.91 -3.62
CA GLY A 500 -3.50 22.58 -3.09
C GLY A 500 -3.61 21.50 -4.18
N TRP A 501 -4.76 21.41 -4.83
CA TRP A 501 -5.00 20.46 -5.92
C TRP A 501 -4.05 20.65 -7.10
N ALA A 502 -3.72 21.89 -7.48
CA ALA A 502 -2.75 22.15 -8.52
C ALA A 502 -1.37 21.55 -8.19
N ARG A 503 -0.94 21.60 -6.93
CA ARG A 503 0.31 20.94 -6.48
C ARG A 503 0.20 19.42 -6.48
N ILE A 504 -0.90 18.87 -5.95
CA ILE A 504 -1.18 17.42 -5.94
C ILE A 504 -1.08 16.84 -7.35
N ILE A 505 -1.80 17.43 -8.31
CA ILE A 505 -1.88 16.91 -9.68
C ILE A 505 -0.51 17.04 -10.38
N ARG A 506 0.18 18.18 -10.22
CA ARG A 506 1.53 18.35 -10.78
C ARG A 506 2.48 17.29 -10.23
N ARG A 507 2.49 17.09 -8.91
CA ARG A 507 3.35 16.10 -8.25
C ARG A 507 3.03 14.68 -8.70
N ALA A 508 1.74 14.34 -8.84
CA ALA A 508 1.33 13.04 -9.36
C ALA A 508 1.77 12.81 -10.82
N ARG A 509 1.66 13.81 -11.70
CA ARG A 509 2.15 13.72 -13.10
C ARG A 509 3.66 13.55 -13.18
N GLN A 510 4.37 14.25 -12.32
CA GLN A 510 5.81 14.12 -12.14
C GLN A 510 6.18 12.69 -11.71
N ALA A 511 5.37 12.09 -10.85
CA ALA A 511 5.62 10.81 -10.20
C ALA A 511 4.90 9.59 -10.84
N PHE A 512 4.17 9.73 -11.94
CA PHE A 512 3.45 8.62 -12.58
C PHE A 512 3.22 8.89 -14.06
N GLY A 513 3.57 7.92 -14.92
CA GLY A 513 3.39 8.04 -16.37
C GLY A 513 2.00 7.67 -16.91
N GLY A 514 1.16 7.03 -16.09
CA GLY A 514 -0.18 6.59 -16.51
C GLY A 514 -1.26 7.66 -16.37
N ALA A 515 -2.52 7.25 -16.53
CA ALA A 515 -3.65 8.17 -16.53
C ALA A 515 -4.04 8.62 -15.11
N LEU A 516 -4.34 9.90 -14.93
CA LEU A 516 -4.81 10.49 -13.69
C LEU A 516 -6.30 10.83 -13.75
N THR A 517 -6.99 10.55 -12.65
CA THR A 517 -8.37 10.99 -12.43
C THR A 517 -8.63 11.30 -10.96
N TYR A 518 -9.86 11.74 -10.67
CA TYR A 518 -10.39 11.94 -9.33
C TYR A 518 -11.82 11.41 -9.30
N GLY A 519 -12.17 10.61 -8.27
CA GLY A 519 -13.51 10.05 -8.13
C GLY A 519 -14.44 10.99 -7.36
N ALA A 520 -15.14 11.87 -8.08
CA ALA A 520 -16.09 12.82 -7.50
C ALA A 520 -17.40 12.13 -7.10
N LEU A 521 -17.90 12.37 -5.90
CA LEU A 521 -19.13 11.80 -5.37
C LEU A 521 -20.35 12.42 -6.06
N GLY A 522 -20.83 11.78 -7.12
CA GLY A 522 -22.00 12.19 -7.88
C GLY A 522 -21.81 13.45 -8.74
N ALA A 523 -22.81 13.73 -9.58
CA ALA A 523 -22.75 14.83 -10.56
C ALA A 523 -22.57 16.21 -9.91
N HIS A 524 -23.12 16.41 -8.72
CA HIS A 524 -23.03 17.68 -8.01
C HIS A 524 -21.60 18.06 -7.57
N GLU A 525 -20.73 17.09 -7.30
CA GLU A 525 -19.31 17.35 -7.07
C GLU A 525 -18.59 17.55 -8.42
N VAL A 526 -18.88 16.74 -9.44
CA VAL A 526 -18.33 16.89 -10.79
C VAL A 526 -18.47 18.32 -11.31
N LEU A 527 -19.65 18.92 -11.16
CA LEU A 527 -19.93 20.28 -11.62
C LEU A 527 -19.17 21.37 -10.85
N ARG A 528 -18.74 21.10 -9.62
CA ARG A 528 -18.05 22.06 -8.74
C ARG A 528 -16.53 21.93 -8.73
N THR A 529 -16.01 20.81 -9.21
CA THR A 529 -14.57 20.58 -9.33
C THR A 529 -14.00 21.39 -10.49
N ASP A 530 -12.99 22.23 -10.20
CA ASP A 530 -12.41 23.20 -11.13
C ASP A 530 -11.06 22.78 -11.72
N PHE A 531 -10.53 21.62 -11.33
CA PHE A 531 -9.20 21.14 -11.77
C PHE A 531 -9.25 20.02 -12.81
N TRP A 532 -10.42 19.70 -13.38
CA TRP A 532 -10.59 18.60 -14.34
C TRP A 532 -9.67 18.69 -15.55
N GLU A 533 -9.41 19.89 -16.10
CA GLU A 533 -8.54 20.11 -17.27
C GLU A 533 -7.07 19.68 -17.05
N ARG A 534 -6.69 19.36 -15.79
CA ARG A 534 -5.35 18.87 -15.43
C ARG A 534 -5.29 17.33 -15.35
N LEU A 535 -6.43 16.66 -15.49
CA LEU A 535 -6.62 15.21 -15.43
C LEU A 535 -6.93 14.65 -16.82
N ASP A 536 -6.87 13.34 -17.00
CA ASP A 536 -7.11 12.72 -18.31
C ASP A 536 -8.59 12.44 -18.58
N PHE A 537 -9.38 12.30 -17.52
CA PHE A 537 -10.82 12.11 -17.62
C PHE A 537 -11.53 12.47 -16.31
N VAL A 538 -12.81 12.79 -16.43
CA VAL A 538 -13.71 13.07 -15.30
C VAL A 538 -14.13 11.75 -14.66
N GLY A 539 -13.83 11.58 -13.37
CA GLY A 539 -14.24 10.40 -12.60
C GLY A 539 -15.49 10.68 -11.76
N ILE A 540 -16.47 9.78 -11.80
CA ILE A 540 -17.66 9.83 -10.95
C ILE A 540 -17.83 8.56 -10.11
N ASP A 541 -17.99 8.77 -8.80
CA ASP A 541 -18.48 7.80 -7.86
C ASP A 541 -20.00 7.94 -7.69
N LEU A 542 -20.72 6.86 -7.96
CA LEU A 542 -22.17 6.88 -8.03
C LEU A 542 -22.80 6.05 -6.91
N TYR A 543 -23.28 6.76 -5.89
CA TYR A 543 -24.08 6.22 -4.79
C TYR A 543 -25.44 6.94 -4.73
N PRO A 544 -26.31 6.72 -5.73
CA PRO A 544 -27.42 7.62 -5.98
C PRO A 544 -28.47 7.53 -4.87
N ARG A 545 -29.00 8.69 -4.49
CA ARG A 545 -30.21 8.80 -3.67
C ARG A 545 -31.40 8.88 -4.62
N LEU A 546 -32.20 7.83 -4.66
CA LEU A 546 -33.34 7.72 -5.55
C LEU A 546 -34.63 8.07 -4.80
N GLU A 547 -35.74 8.25 -5.54
CA GLU A 547 -37.05 8.31 -4.90
C GLU A 547 -37.39 7.00 -4.18
N ASP A 548 -38.29 7.07 -3.19
CA ASP A 548 -38.78 5.87 -2.50
C ASP A 548 -39.37 4.89 -3.52
N ASN A 549 -38.67 3.78 -3.71
CA ASN A 549 -39.06 2.71 -4.61
C ASN A 549 -39.41 1.43 -3.84
N THR A 550 -39.67 1.50 -2.53
CA THR A 550 -39.93 0.33 -1.66
C THR A 550 -41.01 -0.60 -2.22
N ARG A 551 -42.09 -0.05 -2.79
CA ARG A 551 -43.18 -0.83 -3.40
C ARG A 551 -42.85 -1.46 -4.76
N GLY A 552 -41.76 -1.02 -5.40
CA GLY A 552 -41.32 -1.49 -6.72
C GLY A 552 -42.28 -1.15 -7.87
N GLY A 553 -42.04 -1.73 -9.04
CA GLY A 553 -42.92 -1.67 -10.22
C GLY A 553 -42.39 -0.83 -11.38
N PRO A 554 -43.00 -0.93 -12.59
CA PRO A 554 -42.43 -0.37 -13.82
C PRO A 554 -42.21 1.15 -13.80
N LEU A 555 -43.08 1.91 -13.11
CA LEU A 555 -42.92 3.36 -13.00
C LEU A 555 -41.76 3.73 -12.07
N ALA A 556 -41.63 3.07 -10.92
CA ALA A 556 -40.53 3.28 -9.99
C ALA A 556 -39.18 2.90 -10.63
N ASP A 557 -39.15 1.81 -11.41
CA ASP A 557 -37.98 1.41 -12.19
C ASP A 557 -37.59 2.48 -13.22
N ARG A 558 -38.57 3.00 -13.99
CA ARG A 558 -38.31 4.07 -14.97
C ARG A 558 -37.77 5.34 -14.31
N ARG A 559 -38.30 5.73 -13.15
CA ARG A 559 -37.81 6.90 -12.40
C ARG A 559 -36.40 6.69 -11.88
N ALA A 560 -36.09 5.51 -11.35
CA ALA A 560 -34.74 5.17 -10.91
C ALA A 560 -33.74 5.23 -12.08
N VAL A 561 -34.06 4.63 -13.23
CA VAL A 561 -33.25 4.70 -14.45
C VAL A 561 -33.06 6.14 -14.90
N ALA A 562 -34.14 6.94 -14.97
CA ALA A 562 -34.07 8.35 -15.38
C ALA A 562 -33.21 9.20 -14.43
N SER A 563 -33.31 8.97 -13.12
CA SER A 563 -32.50 9.68 -12.12
C SER A 563 -31.02 9.37 -12.26
N ILE A 564 -30.66 8.09 -12.43
CA ILE A 564 -29.27 7.64 -12.64
C ILE A 564 -28.73 8.20 -13.95
N ALA A 565 -29.48 8.04 -15.04
CA ALA A 565 -29.10 8.53 -16.36
C ALA A 565 -28.95 10.06 -16.38
N GLY A 566 -29.82 10.79 -15.69
CA GLY A 566 -29.74 12.24 -15.57
C GLY A 566 -28.49 12.72 -14.83
N ALA A 567 -28.06 12.02 -13.78
CA ALA A 567 -26.81 12.32 -13.08
C ALA A 567 -25.59 12.06 -13.98
N LEU A 568 -25.55 10.91 -14.65
CA LEU A 568 -24.49 10.57 -15.59
C LEU A 568 -24.43 11.54 -16.78
N ALA A 569 -25.59 11.95 -17.32
CA ALA A 569 -25.68 12.90 -18.41
C ALA A 569 -25.16 14.29 -18.02
N GLN A 570 -25.49 14.80 -16.83
CA GLN A 570 -24.94 16.07 -16.33
C GLN A 570 -23.41 16.02 -16.20
N ALA A 571 -22.89 14.95 -15.59
CA ALA A 571 -21.45 14.77 -15.45
C ALA A 571 -20.75 14.63 -16.82
N ARG A 572 -21.40 13.96 -17.78
CA ARG A 572 -20.89 13.78 -19.13
C ARG A 572 -20.88 15.09 -19.90
N GLU A 573 -21.94 15.88 -19.80
CA GLU A 573 -22.00 17.20 -20.44
C GLU A 573 -20.84 18.07 -19.96
N ARG A 574 -20.61 18.09 -18.63
CA ARG A 574 -19.47 18.79 -18.06
C ARG A 574 -18.12 18.28 -18.55
N ALA A 575 -17.95 16.97 -18.67
CA ALA A 575 -16.74 16.38 -19.25
C ALA A 575 -16.53 16.84 -20.70
N ARG A 576 -17.60 16.83 -21.52
CA ARG A 576 -17.56 17.27 -22.93
C ARG A 576 -17.24 18.74 -23.09
N GLU A 577 -17.80 19.61 -22.23
CA GLU A 577 -17.45 21.05 -22.21
C GLU A 577 -15.95 21.29 -22.04
N LEU A 578 -15.29 20.39 -21.30
CA LEU A 578 -13.85 20.43 -21.01
C LEU A 578 -13.01 19.63 -22.03
N GLY A 579 -13.64 19.00 -23.03
CA GLY A 579 -12.96 18.15 -23.99
C GLY A 579 -12.47 16.81 -23.42
N LEU A 580 -13.05 16.35 -22.30
CA LEU A 580 -12.68 15.14 -21.58
C LEU A 580 -13.78 14.07 -21.65
N ASP A 581 -13.40 12.81 -21.43
CA ASP A 581 -14.37 11.72 -21.25
C ASP A 581 -14.82 11.56 -19.79
N LEU A 582 -15.96 10.89 -19.60
CA LEU A 582 -16.51 10.54 -18.28
C LEU A 582 -16.30 9.05 -17.98
N ALA A 583 -15.67 8.74 -16.86
CA ALA A 583 -15.55 7.39 -16.31
C ALA A 583 -16.35 7.22 -15.01
N VAL A 584 -17.02 6.08 -14.86
CA VAL A 584 -17.57 5.68 -13.56
C VAL A 584 -16.47 4.99 -12.76
N THR A 585 -15.84 5.74 -11.86
CA THR A 585 -14.74 5.26 -11.00
C THR A 585 -15.22 4.33 -9.91
N GLU A 586 -16.50 4.40 -9.56
CA GLU A 586 -17.16 3.45 -8.67
C GLU A 586 -18.68 3.58 -8.73
N VAL A 587 -19.41 2.46 -8.59
CA VAL A 587 -20.85 2.46 -8.33
C VAL A 587 -21.22 1.27 -7.46
N GLY A 588 -22.07 1.50 -6.46
CA GLY A 588 -22.41 0.48 -5.49
C GLY A 588 -23.81 0.59 -4.92
N PHE A 589 -24.40 -0.57 -4.61
CA PHE A 589 -25.69 -0.68 -3.91
C PHE A 589 -25.61 -1.72 -2.80
N ARG A 590 -26.15 -1.42 -1.61
CA ARG A 590 -26.27 -2.40 -0.52
C ARG A 590 -27.38 -3.42 -0.81
N SER A 591 -27.29 -4.60 -0.22
CA SER A 591 -28.37 -5.59 -0.21
C SER A 591 -29.39 -5.35 0.92
N THR A 592 -30.00 -4.17 0.91
CA THR A 592 -31.05 -3.81 1.88
C THR A 592 -32.28 -3.18 1.24
N ALA A 593 -33.42 -3.25 1.94
CA ALA A 593 -34.68 -2.66 1.51
C ALA A 593 -34.62 -1.13 1.30
N ARG A 594 -33.66 -0.43 1.92
CA ARG A 594 -33.48 1.03 1.77
C ARG A 594 -32.26 1.41 0.94
N ALA A 595 -31.66 0.47 0.19
CA ALA A 595 -30.46 0.73 -0.61
C ALA A 595 -30.58 1.92 -1.58
N TRP A 596 -31.81 2.25 -2.00
CA TRP A 596 -32.14 3.44 -2.79
C TRP A 596 -31.80 4.77 -2.10
N LYS A 597 -31.59 4.79 -0.77
CA LYS A 597 -31.19 6.00 -0.02
C LYS A 597 -29.70 6.34 -0.13
N GLY A 598 -28.93 5.67 -0.98
CA GLY A 598 -27.49 5.92 -1.16
C GLY A 598 -26.62 5.36 -0.03
N ALA A 599 -25.37 5.82 0.06
CA ALA A 599 -24.35 5.14 0.88
C ALA A 599 -24.49 5.29 2.40
N ILE A 600 -24.98 6.43 2.85
CA ILE A 600 -25.10 6.78 4.28
C ILE A 600 -26.37 6.13 4.87
N ASP A 601 -27.53 6.39 4.25
CA ASP A 601 -28.84 5.99 4.79
C ASP A 601 -29.36 4.65 4.26
N GLY A 602 -28.59 4.00 3.38
CA GLY A 602 -28.95 2.77 2.67
C GLY A 602 -28.93 1.48 3.50
N GLY A 603 -28.83 1.55 4.84
CA GLY A 603 -28.97 0.38 5.72
C GLY A 603 -30.41 -0.15 5.80
N GLY A 604 -30.66 -1.26 6.48
CA GLY A 604 -32.02 -1.77 6.72
C GLY A 604 -32.14 -3.29 6.78
N ALA A 605 -33.36 -3.80 6.56
CA ALA A 605 -33.64 -5.22 6.39
C ALA A 605 -32.98 -5.75 5.11
N LEU A 606 -32.55 -7.01 5.14
CA LEU A 606 -31.94 -7.71 4.01
C LEU A 606 -32.90 -7.72 2.80
N ASP A 607 -32.39 -7.34 1.62
CA ASP A 607 -33.12 -7.42 0.36
C ASP A 607 -32.14 -7.63 -0.80
N LEU A 608 -31.93 -8.90 -1.18
CA LEU A 608 -31.02 -9.28 -2.25
C LEU A 608 -31.57 -8.91 -3.64
N ALA A 609 -32.89 -9.00 -3.81
CA ALA A 609 -33.56 -8.69 -5.07
C ALA A 609 -33.48 -7.18 -5.37
N ARG A 610 -33.56 -6.33 -4.33
CA ARG A 610 -33.36 -4.89 -4.44
C ARG A 610 -31.99 -4.54 -5.02
N GLN A 611 -30.92 -5.16 -4.50
CA GLN A 611 -29.58 -4.91 -4.99
C GLN A 611 -29.46 -5.24 -6.48
N ALA A 612 -29.93 -6.44 -6.89
CA ALA A 612 -29.93 -6.84 -8.29
C ALA A 612 -30.78 -5.91 -9.17
N GLY A 613 -31.95 -5.48 -8.67
CA GLY A 613 -32.80 -4.51 -9.36
C GLY A 613 -32.12 -3.16 -9.61
N LEU A 614 -31.42 -2.62 -8.60
CA LEU A 614 -30.68 -1.37 -8.71
C LEU A 614 -29.52 -1.47 -9.72
N TYR A 615 -28.78 -2.58 -9.73
CA TYR A 615 -27.75 -2.81 -10.76
C TYR A 615 -28.35 -2.91 -12.17
N ARG A 616 -29.51 -3.56 -12.37
CA ARG A 616 -30.19 -3.57 -13.68
C ARG A 616 -30.67 -2.19 -14.11
N GLN A 617 -31.15 -1.38 -13.16
CA GLN A 617 -31.53 0.01 -13.44
C GLN A 617 -30.30 0.84 -13.83
N PHE A 618 -29.17 0.63 -13.17
CA PHE A 618 -27.89 1.25 -13.53
C PHE A 618 -27.41 0.82 -14.92
N ALA A 619 -27.45 -0.48 -15.26
CA ALA A 619 -27.11 -1.00 -16.58
C ALA A 619 -27.93 -0.32 -17.70
N ARG A 620 -29.26 -0.22 -17.52
CA ARG A 620 -30.15 0.50 -18.45
C ARG A 620 -29.81 1.99 -18.54
N ALA A 621 -29.43 2.62 -17.44
CA ALA A 621 -29.02 4.03 -17.45
C ALA A 621 -27.72 4.23 -18.24
N LEU A 622 -26.75 3.31 -18.11
CA LEU A 622 -25.54 3.31 -18.92
C LEU A 622 -25.85 3.17 -20.42
N GLU A 623 -26.74 2.25 -20.81
CA GLU A 623 -27.16 2.08 -22.21
C GLU A 623 -27.74 3.38 -22.78
N LEU A 624 -28.60 4.07 -22.03
CA LEU A 624 -29.19 5.35 -22.45
C LEU A 624 -28.13 6.43 -22.65
N VAL A 625 -27.18 6.56 -21.72
CA VAL A 625 -26.11 7.55 -21.81
C VAL A 625 -25.14 7.19 -22.93
N ALA A 626 -24.83 5.90 -23.11
CA ALA A 626 -23.97 5.41 -24.17
C ALA A 626 -24.59 5.64 -25.56
N GLY A 627 -25.87 5.35 -25.74
CA GLY A 627 -26.58 5.62 -27.00
C GLY A 627 -26.62 7.11 -27.39
N ALA A 628 -26.53 8.01 -26.41
CA ALA A 628 -26.55 9.46 -26.63
C ALA A 628 -25.17 10.07 -26.92
N GLY A 629 -24.06 9.40 -26.59
CA GLY A 629 -22.73 10.02 -26.70
C GLY A 629 -21.55 9.09 -26.96
N GLY A 630 -21.76 7.79 -27.13
CA GLY A 630 -20.71 6.78 -27.19
C GLY A 630 -20.48 6.09 -25.84
N GLU A 631 -19.83 4.94 -25.87
CA GLU A 631 -19.54 4.13 -24.69
C GLU A 631 -18.62 4.85 -23.69
N LEU A 632 -18.82 4.64 -22.38
CA LEU A 632 -17.94 5.22 -21.36
C LEU A 632 -16.61 4.45 -21.30
N PRO A 633 -15.45 5.13 -21.21
CA PRO A 633 -14.12 4.51 -21.21
C PRO A 633 -13.87 3.60 -20.01
N ALA A 634 -14.51 3.84 -18.87
CA ALA A 634 -14.35 2.96 -17.70
C ALA A 634 -15.60 2.91 -16.84
N VAL A 635 -15.93 1.72 -16.33
CA VAL A 635 -16.99 1.46 -15.36
C VAL A 635 -16.50 0.45 -14.33
N PHE A 636 -16.37 0.88 -13.08
CA PHE A 636 -16.01 0.03 -11.95
C PHE A 636 -17.19 -0.18 -11.01
N LEU A 637 -17.61 -1.43 -10.84
CA LEU A 637 -18.70 -1.81 -9.96
C LEU A 637 -18.16 -2.22 -8.58
N GLY A 638 -18.82 -1.90 -7.47
CA GLY A 638 -18.29 -2.38 -6.19
C GLY A 638 -18.94 -1.87 -4.91
N PRO A 639 -18.26 -2.07 -3.78
CA PRO A 639 -17.04 -2.86 -3.63
C PRO A 639 -17.21 -4.38 -3.88
N TRP A 640 -16.17 -5.01 -4.44
CA TRP A 640 -15.97 -6.46 -4.57
C TRP A 640 -14.92 -6.91 -3.54
N ASP A 641 -15.27 -7.85 -2.67
CA ASP A 641 -14.41 -8.23 -1.55
C ASP A 641 -13.25 -9.13 -1.98
N THR A 642 -12.08 -9.02 -1.34
CA THR A 642 -10.96 -9.96 -1.50
C THR A 642 -11.25 -11.33 -0.91
N ASP A 643 -12.16 -11.43 0.05
CA ASP A 643 -12.62 -12.72 0.59
C ASP A 643 -13.54 -13.44 -0.40
N PRO A 644 -13.19 -14.65 -0.89
CA PRO A 644 -14.01 -15.39 -1.83
C PRO A 644 -15.38 -15.80 -1.30
N ASP A 645 -15.49 -15.95 0.03
CA ASP A 645 -16.72 -16.34 0.71
C ASP A 645 -17.60 -15.13 1.05
N ALA A 646 -17.16 -13.90 0.73
CA ALA A 646 -17.93 -12.70 1.02
C ALA A 646 -19.28 -12.69 0.29
N GLY A 647 -20.21 -11.92 0.87
CA GLY A 647 -21.58 -11.81 0.35
C GLY A 647 -22.45 -12.97 0.80
N GLY A 648 -23.26 -13.51 -0.11
CA GLY A 648 -24.15 -14.63 0.19
C GLY A 648 -25.55 -14.23 0.65
N SER A 649 -26.36 -15.24 0.97
CA SER A 649 -27.81 -15.11 1.18
C SER A 649 -28.22 -14.34 2.44
N LEU A 650 -27.29 -14.13 3.37
CA LEU A 650 -27.53 -13.40 4.63
C LEU A 650 -26.80 -12.05 4.71
N ASP A 651 -25.95 -11.74 3.72
CA ASP A 651 -25.15 -10.53 3.76
C ASP A 651 -25.96 -9.31 3.30
N ARG A 652 -25.97 -8.28 4.14
CA ARG A 652 -26.59 -6.96 3.92
C ARG A 652 -25.59 -5.93 3.37
N GLY A 653 -24.34 -6.34 3.20
CA GLY A 653 -23.24 -5.53 2.72
C GLY A 653 -23.38 -5.13 1.25
N TRP A 654 -22.30 -4.56 0.75
CA TRP A 654 -22.21 -3.98 -0.58
C TRP A 654 -21.83 -4.99 -1.65
N SER A 655 -21.07 -6.01 -1.27
CA SER A 655 -20.56 -7.01 -2.20
C SER A 655 -21.71 -7.67 -2.97
N PRO A 656 -21.66 -7.74 -4.30
CA PRO A 656 -22.64 -8.46 -5.12
C PRO A 656 -22.40 -9.98 -5.10
N ARG A 657 -21.26 -10.42 -4.54
CA ARG A 657 -20.80 -11.81 -4.59
C ARG A 657 -21.78 -12.76 -3.94
N ASN A 658 -21.92 -13.94 -4.53
CA ASN A 658 -22.78 -15.00 -4.02
C ASN A 658 -24.24 -14.52 -3.81
N LYS A 659 -24.67 -13.48 -4.53
CA LYS A 659 -26.02 -12.89 -4.52
C LYS A 659 -26.57 -12.79 -5.96
N PRO A 660 -27.88 -12.59 -6.14
CA PRO A 660 -28.47 -12.39 -7.46
C PRO A 660 -27.86 -11.22 -8.26
N ALA A 661 -27.24 -10.25 -7.59
CA ALA A 661 -26.56 -9.12 -8.23
C ALA A 661 -25.30 -9.54 -9.02
N GLN A 662 -24.65 -10.66 -8.67
CA GLN A 662 -23.46 -11.14 -9.39
C GLN A 662 -23.76 -11.48 -10.86
N ALA A 663 -24.94 -12.03 -11.15
CA ALA A 663 -25.34 -12.30 -12.53
C ALA A 663 -25.45 -11.00 -13.35
N VAL A 664 -25.96 -9.92 -12.73
CA VAL A 664 -26.02 -8.61 -13.38
C VAL A 664 -24.62 -8.02 -13.58
N PHE A 665 -23.68 -8.27 -12.66
CA PHE A 665 -22.27 -7.89 -12.85
C PHE A 665 -21.68 -8.58 -14.09
N ALA A 666 -21.89 -9.88 -14.25
CA ALA A 666 -21.39 -10.64 -15.40
C ALA A 666 -21.87 -10.05 -16.72
N GLU A 667 -23.18 -9.77 -16.82
CA GLU A 667 -23.78 -9.13 -18.01
C GLU A 667 -23.12 -7.79 -18.34
N MET A 668 -22.87 -6.95 -17.33
CA MET A 668 -22.24 -5.63 -17.48
C MET A 668 -20.76 -5.68 -17.84
N MET A 669 -20.08 -6.78 -17.51
CA MET A 669 -18.66 -7.01 -17.80
C MET A 669 -18.46 -7.67 -19.18
N GLY A 670 -19.53 -8.06 -19.87
CA GLY A 670 -19.47 -8.78 -21.15
C GLY A 670 -19.39 -10.31 -21.02
N GLY A 671 -19.55 -10.85 -19.80
CA GLY A 671 -19.75 -12.28 -19.56
C GLY A 671 -21.10 -12.74 -20.10
N ARG A 672 -21.12 -13.86 -20.83
CA ARG A 672 -22.34 -14.51 -21.35
C ARG A 672 -22.79 -15.66 -20.47
#